data_AF-A0A3M2A069-F1
#
_entry.id   AF-A0A3M2A069-F1
#
_cell.length_a   1.000
_cell.length_b   1.000
_cell.length_c   1.000
_cell.angle_alpha   90.00
_cell.angle_beta   90.00
_cell.angle_gamma   90.00
#
_symmetry.space_group_name_H-M   'P 1'
#
loop_
_entity.id
_entity.type
_entity.pdbx_description
1 polymer ?
#
loop_
_entity_poly.entity_id
_entity_poly.type
_entity_poly.pdbx_seq_one_letter_code
_entity_poly.pdbx_strand_id
1 'polypeptide(L)'
;MANYTSIVLDNNTPYVVYQDAANGDRTTVMKYAGNNWVTVGTAGFSAGRADYTSIATDGNGTPYVAYRDGGNGNRATVQKFNGSSWVTVGLSGFSAGNSPFTTIALDGNTPYVVYKDEGNGYKATVKMFDGSSWVTVGAAGFSDGQADYTSIALNGSMPYVAYRDAANGNKATVKKFDGSNWVTVGTAGFSAGRADYTSIAIDGNGTPYVVYKDYGYGLKAVVKKFNGSNWVTVGTAGLSAGWVDYTSIAIDASGTPYVSYQDLANNQKATVMKFDGSSWVTVGAAGFSAGPAENTSIDIDGNGTPYLIYSYGWTWGYKYNACLSSCTIQWTGTTSTDWNEATNWNPNGVPTANSDVTIDGSLTNQPALSGLVANSVNSITFTNNATVDIGASASLTVNGDVTGAGTFTGSGALKFSSGTHNLNDPIKVHGVIEVPAGATLVSNGNLTLEDGASLMHGTGTPGGGGSVTGDVVVKRNAATASTAFNLFGSPVSNANASVLGSTVYYFNESNNDATDFRNDWQQVSGTLTPGLGYTAAGAGTVTFSGPVNNGNISVAVTHTTSSNPLQDGWNCVSNPYPSSLKAADFLQANQGINPTENLYLWDNPSGVGQNGFTDGDYATYNRTSGFVAGARPNRNTFNGEIASCQGMFIKVNNSGTVSFTNAMRGTGNKEFFREAAPDVARFKIGVSSPDGMYNETMISFKPDATEGYDIAYDALKMKGSATLALYTELNNEPYAIQAFPVPGEKPKAVPLVLEATETGMYTFAVQLIDRISPDIEIWLEDRQTGNLQDLRMHPTYSCQVTAGIYKDRFIVHFNPVKTEGTTGIGETSAELLSVYGHGDRIYVRSRTPEAGVLKVYNILGEKLAEEVIKGATELRLQAAGGVYLVTLQTATGTYSRKVTIMK
;
A
#
# COMPACT_ATOMS: atom_id res chain seq x y z
N MET A 1 -11.42 13.47 -35.66
CA MET A 1 -10.05 13.92 -35.36
C MET A 1 -10.08 15.44 -35.27
N ALA A 2 -9.54 16.01 -34.19
CA ALA A 2 -9.38 17.45 -34.03
C ALA A 2 -7.89 17.77 -34.20
N ASN A 3 -7.52 18.69 -35.09
CA ASN A 3 -6.13 19.11 -35.31
C ASN A 3 -6.01 20.63 -35.25
N TYR A 4 -4.78 21.14 -35.11
CA TYR A 4 -4.49 22.58 -35.09
C TYR A 4 -5.29 23.35 -34.02
N THR A 5 -5.42 22.79 -32.83
CA THR A 5 -6.24 23.34 -31.76
C THR A 5 -5.70 24.67 -31.24
N SER A 6 -6.62 25.58 -30.87
CA SER A 6 -6.30 26.84 -30.18
C SER A 6 -7.42 27.19 -29.20
N ILE A 7 -7.06 27.82 -28.07
CA ILE A 7 -7.98 28.23 -27.01
C ILE A 7 -7.82 29.73 -26.71
N VAL A 8 -8.93 30.37 -26.35
CA VAL A 8 -8.97 31.71 -25.76
C VAL A 8 -10.06 31.78 -24.69
N LEU A 9 -9.84 32.59 -23.66
CA LEU A 9 -10.76 32.82 -22.55
C LEU A 9 -11.40 34.20 -22.71
N ASP A 10 -12.73 34.22 -22.69
CA ASP A 10 -13.51 35.45 -22.60
C ASP A 10 -14.32 35.41 -21.29
N ASN A 11 -14.04 36.34 -20.38
CA ASN A 11 -14.68 36.39 -19.05
C ASN A 11 -14.73 35.02 -18.34
N ASN A 12 -13.57 34.34 -18.28
CA ASN A 12 -13.39 32.99 -17.73
C ASN A 12 -14.17 31.89 -18.46
N THR A 13 -14.75 32.17 -19.64
CA THR A 13 -15.40 31.19 -20.51
C THR A 13 -14.45 30.75 -21.62
N PRO A 14 -14.05 29.46 -21.64
CA PRO A 14 -13.22 28.91 -22.71
C PRO A 14 -13.94 28.85 -24.04
N TYR A 15 -13.28 29.36 -25.08
CA TYR A 15 -13.59 29.13 -26.49
C TYR A 15 -12.45 28.36 -27.12
N VAL A 16 -12.78 27.27 -27.81
CA VAL A 16 -11.80 26.43 -28.49
C VAL A 16 -12.12 26.34 -29.97
N VAL A 17 -11.09 26.40 -30.80
CA VAL A 17 -11.18 26.17 -32.24
C VAL A 17 -10.33 24.97 -32.64
N TYR A 18 -10.80 24.22 -33.64
CA TYR A 18 -10.06 23.12 -34.21
C TYR A 18 -10.46 22.83 -35.66
N GLN A 19 -9.55 22.20 -36.40
CA GLN A 19 -9.85 21.47 -37.62
C GLN A 19 -10.65 20.21 -37.28
N ASP A 20 -11.85 20.09 -37.83
CA ASP A 20 -12.81 19.06 -37.48
C ASP A 20 -12.95 18.04 -38.60
N ALA A 21 -12.27 16.90 -38.45
CA ALA A 21 -12.34 15.82 -39.44
C ALA A 21 -13.74 15.21 -39.57
N ALA A 22 -14.59 15.29 -38.54
CA ALA A 22 -15.96 14.81 -38.64
C ALA A 22 -16.81 15.69 -39.57
N ASN A 23 -16.37 16.94 -39.79
CA ASN A 23 -17.00 17.90 -40.68
C ASN A 23 -16.15 18.20 -41.93
N GLY A 24 -15.36 17.21 -42.39
CA GLY A 24 -14.56 17.31 -43.63
C GLY A 24 -13.33 18.20 -43.49
N ASP A 25 -12.66 18.13 -42.34
CA ASP A 25 -11.50 18.94 -41.95
C ASP A 25 -11.78 20.46 -41.95
N ARG A 26 -13.05 20.83 -41.78
CA ARG A 26 -13.50 22.22 -41.69
C ARG A 26 -13.38 22.76 -40.27
N THR A 27 -13.50 24.07 -40.09
CA THR A 27 -13.35 24.71 -38.78
C THR A 27 -14.58 24.53 -37.91
N THR A 28 -14.39 24.12 -36.66
CA THR A 28 -15.43 24.11 -35.63
C THR A 28 -14.96 24.91 -34.42
N VAL A 29 -15.86 25.67 -33.80
CA VAL A 29 -15.64 26.35 -32.52
C VAL A 29 -16.61 25.83 -31.49
N MET A 30 -16.12 25.60 -30.28
CA MET A 30 -16.94 25.25 -29.13
C MET A 30 -16.65 26.18 -27.96
N LYS A 31 -17.65 26.41 -27.12
CA LYS A 31 -17.49 27.14 -25.86
C LYS A 31 -17.92 26.28 -24.69
N TYR A 32 -17.31 26.49 -23.53
CA TYR A 32 -17.69 25.78 -22.32
C TYR A 32 -18.82 26.53 -21.58
N ALA A 33 -20.02 25.98 -21.58
CA ALA A 33 -21.20 26.57 -20.94
C ALA A 33 -21.42 26.01 -19.53
N GLY A 34 -20.39 26.08 -18.68
CA GLY A 34 -20.41 25.68 -17.26
C GLY A 34 -20.36 24.17 -17.01
N ASN A 35 -21.21 23.40 -17.68
CA ASN A 35 -21.33 21.94 -17.47
C ASN A 35 -21.04 21.12 -18.73
N ASN A 36 -21.13 21.73 -19.92
CA ASN A 36 -20.97 21.06 -21.20
C ASN A 36 -20.33 22.00 -22.20
N TRP A 37 -19.66 21.42 -23.19
CA TRP A 37 -19.23 22.16 -24.37
C TRP A 37 -20.35 22.23 -25.39
N VAL A 38 -20.55 23.42 -25.92
CA VAL A 38 -21.56 23.68 -26.95
C VAL A 38 -20.90 24.28 -28.17
N THR A 39 -21.32 23.84 -29.36
CA THR A 39 -20.88 24.44 -30.61
C THR A 39 -21.29 25.90 -30.67
N VAL A 40 -20.36 26.78 -31.06
CA VAL A 40 -20.63 28.19 -31.30
C VAL A 40 -21.01 28.34 -32.78
N GLY A 41 -22.28 28.60 -33.06
CA GLY A 41 -22.81 28.61 -34.42
C GLY A 41 -22.86 27.21 -35.04
N THR A 42 -22.51 27.10 -36.32
CA THR A 42 -22.53 25.84 -37.07
C THR A 42 -21.16 25.16 -37.03
N ALA A 43 -21.11 23.85 -36.78
CA ALA A 43 -19.89 23.05 -36.90
C ALA A 43 -19.42 22.99 -38.36
N GLY A 44 -18.11 22.97 -38.59
CA GLY A 44 -17.54 22.93 -39.94
C GLY A 44 -17.90 24.15 -40.81
N PHE A 45 -17.82 25.37 -40.26
CA PHE A 45 -18.30 26.58 -40.93
C PHE A 45 -17.38 27.12 -42.04
N SER A 46 -16.13 26.64 -42.14
CA SER A 46 -15.22 27.07 -43.21
C SER A 46 -15.63 26.47 -44.56
N ALA A 47 -15.35 27.18 -45.66
CA ALA A 47 -15.73 26.75 -47.01
C ALA A 47 -15.09 25.39 -47.41
N GLY A 48 -13.85 25.15 -46.96
CA GLY A 48 -13.12 23.90 -47.14
C GLY A 48 -12.23 23.58 -45.94
N ARG A 49 -11.25 22.69 -46.15
CA ARG A 49 -10.26 22.31 -45.15
C ARG A 49 -9.60 23.54 -44.53
N ALA A 50 -9.51 23.57 -43.20
CA ALA A 50 -8.90 24.67 -42.45
C ALA A 50 -7.74 24.14 -41.62
N ASP A 51 -6.52 24.55 -41.92
CA ASP A 51 -5.31 24.20 -41.16
C ASP A 51 -4.78 25.42 -40.40
N TYR A 52 -3.94 25.20 -39.38
CA TYR A 52 -3.37 26.26 -38.55
C TYR A 52 -4.44 27.22 -38.00
N THR A 53 -5.50 26.67 -37.39
CA THR A 53 -6.57 27.48 -36.82
C THR A 53 -6.10 28.19 -35.55
N SER A 54 -6.45 29.46 -35.40
CA SER A 54 -6.11 30.30 -34.25
C SER A 54 -7.30 31.17 -33.90
N ILE A 55 -7.61 31.30 -32.60
CA ILE A 55 -8.78 32.04 -32.11
C ILE A 55 -8.35 33.18 -31.19
N ALA A 56 -9.08 34.29 -31.25
CA ALA A 56 -9.00 35.41 -30.31
C ALA A 56 -10.38 36.02 -30.09
N THR A 57 -10.62 36.66 -28.95
CA THR A 57 -11.90 37.32 -28.61
C THR A 57 -11.73 38.82 -28.45
N ASP A 58 -12.68 39.60 -28.99
CA ASP A 58 -12.69 41.04 -28.75
C ASP A 58 -13.19 41.38 -27.34
N GLY A 59 -13.13 42.66 -26.96
CA GLY A 59 -13.56 43.12 -25.63
C GLY A 59 -15.05 42.92 -25.31
N ASN A 60 -15.87 42.52 -26.30
CA ASN A 60 -17.28 42.17 -26.11
C ASN A 60 -17.50 40.64 -26.10
N GLY A 61 -16.43 39.85 -26.11
CA GLY A 61 -16.49 38.39 -26.14
C GLY A 61 -16.78 37.79 -27.51
N THR A 62 -16.64 38.57 -28.59
CA THR A 62 -16.87 38.07 -29.95
C THR A 62 -15.66 37.26 -30.42
N PRO A 63 -15.79 35.96 -30.73
CA PRO A 63 -14.66 35.17 -31.21
C PRO A 63 -14.38 35.42 -32.71
N TYR A 64 -13.10 35.61 -33.02
CA TYR A 64 -12.51 35.70 -34.35
C TYR A 64 -11.59 34.50 -34.56
N VAL A 65 -11.72 33.85 -35.72
CA VAL A 65 -10.89 32.70 -36.08
C VAL A 65 -10.13 33.00 -37.36
N ALA A 66 -8.80 32.89 -37.31
CA ALA A 66 -7.93 32.87 -38.48
C ALA A 66 -7.50 31.46 -38.82
N TYR A 67 -7.38 31.14 -40.11
CA TYR A 67 -6.93 29.84 -40.58
C TYR A 67 -6.39 29.89 -42.01
N ARG A 68 -5.61 28.86 -42.37
CA ARG A 68 -5.20 28.59 -43.74
C ARG A 68 -6.32 27.87 -44.47
N ASP A 69 -6.90 28.54 -45.46
CA ASP A 69 -8.16 28.16 -46.09
C ASP A 69 -7.93 27.35 -47.38
N GLY A 70 -8.06 26.03 -47.29
CA GLY A 70 -7.96 25.13 -48.43
C GLY A 70 -9.04 25.36 -49.50
N GLY A 71 -10.20 25.91 -49.11
CA GLY A 71 -11.27 26.29 -50.04
C GLY A 71 -10.93 27.54 -50.87
N ASN A 72 -9.96 28.34 -50.43
CA ASN A 72 -9.51 29.57 -51.08
C ASN A 72 -8.01 29.51 -51.45
N GLY A 73 -7.54 28.35 -51.92
CA GLY A 73 -6.18 28.19 -52.43
C GLY A 73 -5.09 28.16 -51.36
N ASN A 74 -5.40 27.68 -50.15
CA ASN A 74 -4.54 27.68 -48.96
C ASN A 74 -4.12 29.09 -48.47
N ARG A 75 -4.92 30.11 -48.80
CA ARG A 75 -4.69 31.50 -48.38
C ARG A 75 -5.33 31.79 -47.03
N ALA A 76 -4.91 32.87 -46.37
CA ALA A 76 -5.45 33.23 -45.06
C ALA A 76 -6.89 33.73 -45.16
N THR A 77 -7.75 33.25 -44.27
CA THR A 77 -9.14 33.71 -44.10
C THR A 77 -9.38 33.99 -42.61
N VAL A 78 -10.19 35.00 -42.30
CA VAL A 78 -10.74 35.22 -40.96
C VAL A 78 -12.26 35.23 -41.01
N GLN A 79 -12.89 34.56 -40.04
CA GLN A 79 -14.32 34.69 -39.78
C GLN A 79 -14.55 35.09 -38.31
N LYS A 80 -15.65 35.80 -38.04
CA LYS A 80 -16.10 36.13 -36.69
C LYS A 80 -17.52 35.63 -36.45
N PHE A 81 -17.86 35.32 -35.21
CA PHE A 81 -19.23 34.94 -34.87
C PHE A 81 -20.06 36.18 -34.54
N ASN A 82 -21.10 36.47 -35.31
CA ASN A 82 -21.94 37.67 -35.10
C ASN A 82 -23.06 37.49 -34.05
N GLY A 83 -23.02 36.41 -33.27
CA GLY A 83 -24.09 36.01 -32.34
C GLY A 83 -25.07 34.97 -32.90
N SER A 84 -25.13 34.82 -34.23
CA SER A 84 -26.01 33.85 -34.90
C SER A 84 -25.29 32.96 -35.91
N SER A 85 -24.32 33.50 -36.64
CA SER A 85 -23.58 32.81 -37.69
C SER A 85 -22.12 33.27 -37.75
N TRP A 86 -21.29 32.42 -38.33
CA TRP A 86 -19.93 32.78 -38.71
C TRP A 86 -19.98 33.61 -40.00
N VAL A 87 -19.34 34.77 -39.96
CA VAL A 87 -19.27 35.71 -41.09
C VAL A 87 -17.81 36.05 -41.40
N THR A 88 -17.46 36.06 -42.68
CA THR A 88 -16.13 36.46 -43.15
C THR A 88 -15.83 37.91 -42.76
N VAL A 89 -14.62 38.13 -42.24
CA VAL A 89 -14.08 39.47 -41.99
C VAL A 89 -13.31 39.90 -43.23
N GLY A 90 -13.86 40.85 -44.00
CA GLY A 90 -13.28 41.30 -45.26
C GLY A 90 -13.35 40.23 -46.37
N LEU A 91 -12.25 40.06 -47.09
CA LEU A 91 -12.12 39.09 -48.19
C LEU A 91 -11.61 37.73 -47.68
N SER A 92 -12.21 36.62 -48.13
CA SER A 92 -11.63 35.28 -47.97
C SER A 92 -10.36 35.13 -48.80
N GLY A 93 -9.36 34.40 -48.29
CA GLY A 93 -8.10 34.16 -49.00
C GLY A 93 -7.31 35.45 -49.28
N PHE A 94 -7.18 36.33 -48.29
CA PHE A 94 -6.61 37.68 -48.46
C PHE A 94 -5.07 37.73 -48.55
N SER A 95 -4.37 36.63 -48.24
CA SER A 95 -2.90 36.55 -48.40
C SER A 95 -2.51 36.44 -49.88
N ALA A 96 -1.30 36.88 -50.23
CA ALA A 96 -0.81 36.84 -51.61
C ALA A 96 -0.64 35.39 -52.13
N GLY A 97 -0.25 34.48 -51.24
CA GLY A 97 -0.08 33.05 -51.53
C GLY A 97 -0.46 32.18 -50.32
N ASN A 98 0.00 30.93 -50.36
CA ASN A 98 -0.19 29.97 -49.27
C ASN A 98 0.28 30.56 -47.93
N SER A 99 -0.50 30.33 -46.87
CA SER A 99 -0.28 30.93 -45.54
C SER A 99 -0.13 29.88 -44.41
N PRO A 100 0.99 29.14 -44.31
CA PRO A 100 1.24 28.29 -43.15
C PRO A 100 1.48 29.08 -41.85
N PHE A 101 1.31 28.43 -40.70
CA PHE A 101 1.55 29.01 -39.36
C PHE A 101 0.75 30.30 -39.08
N THR A 102 -0.47 30.38 -39.60
CA THR A 102 -1.39 31.50 -39.37
C THR A 102 -1.75 31.62 -37.89
N THR A 103 -1.58 32.81 -37.31
CA THR A 103 -2.03 33.13 -35.94
C THR A 103 -2.66 34.51 -35.88
N ILE A 104 -3.64 34.72 -35.00
CA ILE A 104 -4.38 35.97 -34.83
C ILE A 104 -4.18 36.58 -33.45
N ALA A 105 -4.18 37.91 -33.39
CA ALA A 105 -4.39 38.68 -32.17
C ALA A 105 -5.31 39.88 -32.45
N LEU A 106 -5.93 40.45 -31.42
CA LEU A 106 -6.91 41.53 -31.56
C LEU A 106 -6.50 42.77 -30.78
N ASP A 107 -6.62 43.94 -31.40
CA ASP A 107 -6.60 45.25 -30.74
C ASP A 107 -8.04 45.81 -30.75
N GLY A 108 -8.73 45.66 -29.63
CA GLY A 108 -10.18 45.83 -29.57
C GLY A 108 -10.87 44.87 -30.56
N ASN A 109 -11.53 45.43 -31.57
CA ASN A 109 -12.21 44.65 -32.63
C ASN A 109 -11.37 44.50 -33.91
N THR A 110 -10.10 44.93 -33.88
CA THR A 110 -9.22 44.99 -35.05
C THR A 110 -8.32 43.75 -35.09
N PRO A 111 -8.55 42.80 -36.02
CA PRO A 111 -7.72 41.61 -36.11
C PRO A 111 -6.40 41.87 -36.82
N TYR A 112 -5.32 41.39 -36.22
CA TYR A 112 -3.97 41.30 -36.79
C TYR A 112 -3.64 39.82 -37.01
N VAL A 113 -3.29 39.48 -38.25
CA VAL A 113 -2.98 38.10 -38.64
C VAL A 113 -1.56 38.05 -39.16
N VAL A 114 -0.72 37.22 -38.53
CA VAL A 114 0.60 36.86 -39.04
C VAL A 114 0.56 35.48 -39.68
N TYR A 115 1.35 35.29 -40.73
CA TYR A 115 1.54 34.00 -41.38
C TYR A 115 2.89 33.96 -42.10
N LYS A 116 3.34 32.74 -42.39
CA LYS A 116 4.40 32.51 -43.38
C LYS A 116 3.83 32.76 -44.78
N ASP A 117 4.41 33.71 -45.49
CA ASP A 117 3.91 34.17 -46.78
C ASP A 117 4.72 33.56 -47.94
N GLU A 118 4.21 32.46 -48.49
CA GLU A 118 4.86 31.82 -49.64
C GLU A 118 4.80 32.67 -50.92
N GLY A 119 3.87 33.64 -50.99
CA GLY A 119 3.81 34.61 -52.08
C GLY A 119 4.90 35.68 -52.00
N ASN A 120 5.53 35.85 -50.83
CA ASN A 120 6.60 36.81 -50.58
C ASN A 120 7.89 36.13 -50.11
N GLY A 121 8.23 34.99 -50.73
CA GLY A 121 9.52 34.32 -50.51
C GLY A 121 9.62 33.57 -49.19
N TYR A 122 8.51 33.03 -48.68
CA TYR A 122 8.43 32.27 -47.41
C TYR A 122 8.70 33.11 -46.15
N LYS A 123 8.65 34.44 -46.28
CA LYS A 123 8.89 35.42 -45.22
C LYS A 123 7.62 35.68 -44.40
N ALA A 124 7.75 36.29 -43.22
CA ALA A 124 6.59 36.66 -42.41
C ALA A 124 5.89 37.90 -42.98
N THR A 125 4.56 37.88 -43.01
CA THR A 125 3.71 39.04 -43.32
C THR A 125 2.67 39.21 -42.22
N VAL A 126 2.40 40.44 -41.78
CA VAL A 126 1.24 40.78 -40.95
C VAL A 126 0.24 41.59 -41.78
N LYS A 127 -1.04 41.23 -41.69
CA LYS A 127 -2.14 42.04 -42.18
C LYS A 127 -3.11 42.37 -41.04
N MET A 128 -3.66 43.57 -41.07
CA MET A 128 -4.74 44.01 -40.18
C MET A 128 -5.99 44.33 -40.99
N PHE A 129 -7.18 44.18 -40.38
CA PHE A 129 -8.42 44.61 -41.01
C PHE A 129 -8.83 45.99 -40.50
N ASP A 130 -8.82 46.99 -41.38
CA ASP A 130 -9.09 48.40 -41.01
C ASP A 130 -10.58 48.75 -40.83
N GLY A 131 -11.45 47.74 -40.85
CA GLY A 131 -12.91 47.89 -40.86
C GLY A 131 -13.53 47.77 -42.25
N SER A 132 -12.73 47.92 -43.32
CA SER A 132 -13.16 47.83 -44.71
C SER A 132 -12.33 46.83 -45.54
N SER A 133 -11.02 46.76 -45.30
CA SER A 133 -10.07 46.02 -46.12
C SER A 133 -8.93 45.43 -45.31
N TRP A 134 -8.28 44.38 -45.85
CA TRP A 134 -7.09 43.77 -45.28
C TRP A 134 -5.82 44.52 -45.72
N VAL A 135 -5.30 45.36 -44.84
CA VAL A 135 -4.13 46.19 -45.07
C VAL A 135 -2.88 45.52 -44.52
N THR A 136 -1.78 45.58 -45.26
CA THR A 136 -0.48 45.08 -44.78
C THR A 136 0.07 46.03 -43.71
N VAL A 137 0.51 45.48 -42.57
CA VAL A 137 1.15 46.25 -41.50
C VAL A 137 2.63 46.38 -41.84
N GLY A 138 3.06 47.58 -42.25
CA GLY A 138 4.41 47.82 -42.77
C GLY A 138 4.65 47.12 -44.12
N ALA A 139 5.83 46.54 -44.30
CA ALA A 139 6.19 45.80 -45.52
C ALA A 139 5.69 44.36 -45.49
N ALA A 140 5.20 43.85 -46.63
CA ALA A 140 4.96 42.41 -46.80
C ALA A 140 6.32 41.66 -46.84
N GLY A 141 6.37 40.45 -46.30
CA GLY A 141 7.62 39.69 -46.20
C GLY A 141 8.70 40.43 -45.40
N PHE A 142 8.36 40.94 -44.21
CA PHE A 142 9.24 41.81 -43.42
C PHE A 142 10.42 41.09 -42.74
N SER A 143 10.37 39.76 -42.63
CA SER A 143 11.49 38.98 -42.09
C SER A 143 12.66 38.95 -43.08
N ASP A 144 13.89 38.84 -42.56
CA ASP A 144 15.08 38.93 -43.40
C ASP A 144 15.23 37.68 -44.29
N GLY A 145 14.80 36.52 -43.79
CA GLY A 145 14.65 35.26 -44.54
C GLY A 145 13.36 34.51 -44.22
N GLN A 146 13.32 33.21 -44.54
CA GLN A 146 12.18 32.35 -44.26
C GLN A 146 11.81 32.36 -42.77
N ALA A 147 10.51 32.51 -42.49
CA ALA A 147 9.95 32.53 -41.15
C ALA A 147 8.99 31.34 -40.95
N ASP A 148 9.34 30.41 -40.07
CA ASP A 148 8.47 29.30 -39.68
C ASP A 148 7.99 29.44 -38.23
N TYR A 149 6.90 28.75 -37.88
CA TYR A 149 6.28 28.81 -36.54
C TYR A 149 5.93 30.24 -36.08
N THR A 150 5.46 31.09 -36.98
CA THR A 150 5.08 32.48 -36.64
C THR A 150 4.02 32.53 -35.55
N SER A 151 4.20 33.42 -34.58
CA SER A 151 3.27 33.70 -33.49
C SER A 151 3.24 35.20 -33.23
N ILE A 152 2.05 35.76 -32.97
CA ILE A 152 1.84 37.20 -32.76
C ILE A 152 1.22 37.47 -31.38
N ALA A 153 1.70 38.52 -30.72
CA ALA A 153 1.06 39.12 -29.56
C ALA A 153 1.07 40.65 -29.71
N LEU A 154 0.12 41.34 -29.09
CA LEU A 154 0.00 42.80 -29.17
C LEU A 154 0.31 43.47 -27.83
N ASN A 155 0.99 44.61 -27.87
CA ASN A 155 1.07 45.55 -26.76
C ASN A 155 0.34 46.84 -27.18
N GLY A 156 -0.92 46.96 -26.79
CA GLY A 156 -1.83 47.91 -27.43
C GLY A 156 -1.96 47.60 -28.92
N SER A 157 -1.80 48.60 -29.78
CA SER A 157 -1.82 48.43 -31.24
C SER A 157 -0.50 47.96 -31.84
N MET A 158 0.53 47.70 -31.02
CA MET A 158 1.88 47.36 -31.47
C MET A 158 2.06 45.84 -31.60
N PRO A 159 2.16 45.27 -32.81
CA PRO A 159 2.35 43.83 -32.97
C PRO A 159 3.80 43.42 -32.75
N TYR A 160 3.98 42.34 -32.00
CA TYR A 160 5.23 41.62 -31.81
C TYR A 160 5.09 40.24 -32.45
N VAL A 161 6.03 39.88 -33.33
CA VAL A 161 6.05 38.59 -34.03
C VAL A 161 7.29 37.81 -33.64
N ALA A 162 7.08 36.64 -33.05
CA ALA A 162 8.11 35.63 -32.82
C ALA A 162 8.09 34.58 -33.93
N TYR A 163 9.28 34.16 -34.38
CA TYR A 163 9.41 33.15 -35.43
C TYR A 163 10.77 32.47 -35.41
N ARG A 164 10.85 31.30 -36.06
CA ARG A 164 12.10 30.65 -36.42
C ARG A 164 12.69 31.31 -37.66
N ASP A 165 13.89 31.86 -37.51
CA ASP A 165 14.52 32.72 -38.50
C ASP A 165 15.63 32.01 -39.28
N ALA A 166 15.34 31.64 -40.53
CA ALA A 166 16.30 30.95 -41.38
C ALA A 166 17.52 31.82 -41.74
N ALA A 167 17.38 33.15 -41.79
CA ALA A 167 18.50 34.04 -42.08
C ALA A 167 19.50 34.12 -40.91
N ASN A 168 19.05 33.79 -39.70
CA ASN A 168 19.86 33.78 -38.48
C ASN A 168 20.08 32.35 -37.94
N GLY A 169 20.26 31.38 -38.83
CA GLY A 169 20.64 30.01 -38.47
C GLY A 169 19.50 29.16 -37.90
N ASN A 170 18.25 29.44 -38.28
CA ASN A 170 17.02 28.82 -37.74
C ASN A 170 16.80 29.09 -36.25
N LYS A 171 17.36 30.18 -35.72
CA LYS A 171 17.22 30.59 -34.32
C LYS A 171 15.98 31.45 -34.11
N ALA A 172 15.57 31.66 -32.86
CA ALA A 172 14.42 32.50 -32.54
C ALA A 172 14.73 33.99 -32.78
N THR A 173 13.85 34.69 -33.48
CA THR A 173 13.89 36.15 -33.64
C THR A 173 12.51 36.73 -33.27
N VAL A 174 12.50 37.93 -32.69
CA VAL A 174 11.29 38.74 -32.53
C VAL A 174 11.46 40.06 -33.25
N LYS A 175 10.49 40.45 -34.06
CA LYS A 175 10.36 41.82 -34.59
C LYS A 175 9.06 42.44 -34.11
N LYS A 176 9.06 43.76 -33.91
CA LYS A 176 7.87 44.55 -33.62
C LYS A 176 7.65 45.61 -34.70
N PHE A 177 6.41 46.01 -34.93
CA PHE A 177 6.12 47.15 -35.79
C PHE A 177 6.00 48.41 -34.94
N ASP A 178 6.90 49.37 -35.09
CA ASP A 178 6.94 50.59 -34.27
C ASP A 178 5.97 51.70 -34.72
N GLY A 179 5.08 51.38 -35.66
CA GLY A 179 4.17 52.32 -36.33
C GLY A 179 4.66 52.77 -37.70
N SER A 180 5.93 52.58 -38.03
CA SER A 180 6.51 52.88 -39.35
C SER A 180 7.31 51.73 -39.94
N ASN A 181 8.09 51.03 -39.11
CA ASN A 181 9.04 50.00 -39.53
C ASN A 181 8.92 48.73 -38.68
N TRP A 182 9.27 47.61 -39.30
CA TRP A 182 9.54 46.37 -38.57
C TRP A 182 10.95 46.40 -38.00
N VAL A 183 11.05 46.45 -36.68
CA VAL A 183 12.31 46.56 -35.94
C VAL A 183 12.55 45.31 -35.11
N THR A 184 13.77 44.78 -35.14
CA THR A 184 14.18 43.65 -34.29
C THR A 184 14.13 44.05 -32.82
N VAL A 185 13.50 43.20 -31.99
CA VAL A 185 13.46 43.38 -30.54
C VAL A 185 14.69 42.69 -29.94
N GLY A 186 15.63 43.47 -29.42
CA GLY A 186 16.92 42.96 -28.96
C GLY A 186 17.78 42.43 -30.12
N THR A 187 18.40 41.26 -29.92
CA THR A 187 19.27 40.62 -30.91
C THR A 187 18.48 39.61 -31.76
N ALA A 188 18.69 39.60 -33.08
CA ALA A 188 18.15 38.54 -33.95
C ALA A 188 18.84 37.20 -33.67
N GLY A 189 18.12 36.09 -33.81
CA GLY A 189 18.65 34.75 -33.55
C GLY A 189 19.13 34.54 -32.11
N PHE A 190 18.35 34.96 -31.12
CA PHE A 190 18.76 35.01 -29.72
C PHE A 190 18.75 33.65 -28.99
N SER A 191 18.20 32.59 -29.59
CA SER A 191 18.23 31.24 -29.01
C SER A 191 19.63 30.61 -29.11
N ALA A 192 19.91 29.62 -28.26
CA ALA A 192 21.22 28.98 -28.27
C ALA A 192 21.42 28.13 -29.54
N GLY A 193 20.42 27.32 -29.89
CA GLY A 193 20.36 26.57 -31.14
C GLY A 193 19.09 26.87 -31.94
N ARG A 194 18.77 25.98 -32.89
CA ARG A 194 17.54 26.04 -33.69
C ARG A 194 16.31 26.09 -32.76
N ALA A 195 15.36 26.98 -33.07
CA ALA A 195 14.14 27.18 -32.29
C ALA A 195 12.90 26.72 -33.07
N ASP A 196 12.27 25.63 -32.65
CA ASP A 196 11.00 25.14 -33.23
C ASP A 196 9.81 25.45 -32.28
N TYR A 197 8.59 25.50 -32.82
CA TYR A 197 7.34 25.74 -32.08
C TYR A 197 7.31 27.05 -31.28
N THR A 198 7.82 28.14 -31.84
CA THR A 198 7.83 29.46 -31.18
C THR A 198 6.42 29.95 -30.84
N SER A 199 6.24 30.42 -29.59
CA SER A 199 5.00 31.05 -29.12
C SER A 199 5.37 32.28 -28.26
N ILE A 200 4.63 33.39 -28.43
CA ILE A 200 4.86 34.67 -27.75
C ILE A 200 3.62 35.10 -26.96
N ALA A 201 3.85 35.62 -25.75
CA ALA A 201 2.85 36.32 -24.94
C ALA A 201 3.47 37.61 -24.37
N ILE A 202 2.63 38.58 -24.04
CA ILE A 202 3.05 39.87 -23.48
C ILE A 202 2.35 40.05 -22.14
N ASP A 203 3.11 40.39 -21.08
CA ASP A 203 2.56 40.63 -19.75
C ASP A 203 1.85 41.99 -19.65
N GLY A 204 1.13 42.23 -18.54
CA GLY A 204 0.44 43.50 -18.30
C GLY A 204 1.34 44.74 -18.25
N ASN A 205 2.67 44.57 -18.14
CA ASN A 205 3.65 45.65 -18.19
C ASN A 205 4.23 45.86 -19.60
N GLY A 206 3.75 45.13 -20.61
CA GLY A 206 4.23 45.22 -21.98
C GLY A 206 5.52 44.43 -22.25
N THR A 207 5.92 43.52 -21.37
CA THR A 207 7.12 42.70 -21.51
C THR A 207 6.83 41.45 -22.34
N PRO A 208 7.51 41.22 -23.47
CA PRO A 208 7.31 40.02 -24.26
C PRO A 208 8.09 38.83 -23.70
N TYR A 209 7.43 37.66 -23.66
CA TYR A 209 7.99 36.36 -23.32
C TYR A 209 7.84 35.43 -24.51
N VAL A 210 8.88 34.66 -24.82
CA VAL A 210 8.88 33.70 -25.91
C VAL A 210 9.27 32.34 -25.37
N VAL A 211 8.46 31.33 -25.67
CA VAL A 211 8.81 29.91 -25.48
C VAL A 211 9.12 29.26 -26.82
N TYR A 212 10.05 28.31 -26.80
CA TYR A 212 10.42 27.51 -27.96
C TYR A 212 11.12 26.22 -27.54
N LYS A 213 11.11 25.23 -28.44
CA LYS A 213 11.97 24.04 -28.40
C LYS A 213 13.37 24.41 -28.86
N ASP A 214 14.39 24.26 -28.01
CA ASP A 214 15.77 24.67 -28.33
C ASP A 214 16.70 23.46 -28.55
N TYR A 215 17.26 23.35 -29.76
CA TYR A 215 18.25 22.32 -30.10
C TYR A 215 19.58 22.50 -29.34
N GLY A 216 19.91 23.73 -28.92
CA GLY A 216 21.08 24.02 -28.11
C GLY A 216 20.97 23.52 -26.66
N TYR A 217 19.75 23.18 -26.20
CA TYR A 217 19.49 22.63 -24.87
C TYR A 217 18.87 21.22 -24.95
N GLY A 218 19.28 20.43 -25.94
CA GLY A 218 18.86 19.03 -26.05
C GLY A 218 17.36 18.86 -26.35
N LEU A 219 16.81 19.74 -27.21
CA LEU A 219 15.41 19.69 -27.67
C LEU A 219 14.37 19.98 -26.56
N LYS A 220 14.79 20.64 -25.48
CA LYS A 220 13.96 21.03 -24.34
C LYS A 220 13.29 22.39 -24.54
N ALA A 221 12.24 22.65 -23.75
CA ALA A 221 11.60 23.97 -23.72
C ALA A 221 12.51 25.02 -23.06
N VAL A 222 12.59 26.20 -23.68
CA VAL A 222 13.28 27.38 -23.12
C VAL A 222 12.34 28.57 -23.18
N VAL A 223 12.28 29.34 -22.09
CA VAL A 223 11.56 30.61 -22.03
C VAL A 223 12.55 31.76 -21.89
N LYS A 224 12.39 32.78 -22.71
CA LYS A 224 13.11 34.05 -22.57
C LYS A 224 12.14 35.22 -22.49
N LYS A 225 12.49 36.22 -21.69
CA LYS A 225 11.80 37.51 -21.63
C LYS A 225 12.72 38.64 -22.09
N PHE A 226 12.15 39.67 -22.69
CA PHE A 226 12.91 40.86 -23.07
C PHE A 226 12.92 41.87 -21.94
N ASN A 227 14.08 42.18 -21.35
CA ASN A 227 14.18 43.09 -20.21
C ASN A 227 14.33 44.57 -20.60
N GLY A 228 13.99 44.94 -21.85
CA GLY A 228 14.18 46.28 -22.40
C GLY A 228 15.48 46.46 -23.18
N SER A 229 16.46 45.57 -23.02
CA SER A 229 17.71 45.60 -23.81
C SER A 229 18.12 44.23 -24.34
N ASN A 230 17.95 43.18 -23.55
CA ASN A 230 18.41 41.83 -23.85
C ASN A 230 17.31 40.78 -23.63
N TRP A 231 17.44 39.67 -24.36
CA TRP A 231 16.65 38.47 -24.13
C TRP A 231 17.27 37.62 -23.02
N VAL A 232 16.66 37.67 -21.83
CA VAL A 232 17.12 36.94 -20.65
C VAL A 232 16.29 35.68 -20.44
N THR A 233 16.95 34.59 -20.03
CA THR A 233 16.26 33.34 -19.71
C THR A 233 15.41 33.50 -18.44
N VAL A 234 14.19 32.98 -18.46
CA VAL A 234 13.31 32.94 -17.27
C VAL A 234 13.55 31.62 -16.54
N GLY A 235 14.04 31.69 -15.31
CA GLY A 235 14.46 30.50 -14.55
C GLY A 235 15.60 29.74 -15.24
N THR A 236 15.50 28.42 -15.25
CA THR A 236 16.51 27.52 -15.83
C THR A 236 16.26 27.31 -17.33
N ALA A 237 17.31 27.36 -18.15
CA ALA A 237 17.22 26.95 -19.56
C ALA A 237 17.00 25.43 -19.67
N GLY A 238 16.12 24.99 -20.58
CA GLY A 238 15.75 23.58 -20.70
C GLY A 238 14.84 23.14 -19.55
N LEU A 239 13.73 23.86 -19.34
CA LEU A 239 12.83 23.70 -18.19
C LEU A 239 12.13 22.32 -18.13
N SER A 240 12.06 21.60 -19.25
CA SER A 240 11.42 20.30 -19.35
C SER A 240 12.37 19.16 -18.98
N ALA A 241 11.82 18.05 -18.47
CA ALA A 241 12.61 16.85 -18.11
C ALA A 241 13.29 16.24 -19.35
N GLY A 242 12.58 16.18 -20.48
CA GLY A 242 13.09 15.71 -21.77
C GLY A 242 12.64 16.58 -22.94
N TRP A 243 12.64 15.98 -24.13
CA TRP A 243 12.28 16.66 -25.38
C TRP A 243 10.84 17.13 -25.36
N VAL A 244 10.57 18.24 -26.04
CA VAL A 244 9.23 18.81 -26.16
C VAL A 244 8.82 18.98 -27.61
N ASP A 245 7.51 18.99 -27.87
CA ASP A 245 6.89 19.50 -29.09
C ASP A 245 5.66 20.35 -28.75
N TYR A 246 5.17 21.14 -29.72
CA TYR A 246 3.94 21.94 -29.61
C TYR A 246 3.87 22.85 -28.37
N THR A 247 4.89 23.68 -28.15
CA THR A 247 4.95 24.61 -27.01
C THR A 247 3.96 25.78 -27.18
N SER A 248 3.30 26.16 -26.08
CA SER A 248 2.46 27.37 -25.99
C SER A 248 2.74 28.10 -24.68
N ILE A 249 2.66 29.42 -24.67
CA ILE A 249 2.84 30.26 -23.48
C ILE A 249 1.63 31.18 -23.27
N ALA A 250 1.25 31.35 -22.01
CA ALA A 250 0.31 32.36 -21.56
C ALA A 250 0.86 33.02 -20.28
N ILE A 251 0.42 34.24 -19.98
CA ILE A 251 0.87 34.99 -18.80
C ILE A 251 -0.37 35.45 -18.04
N ASP A 252 -0.40 35.16 -16.74
CA ASP A 252 -1.53 35.57 -15.91
C ASP A 252 -1.49 37.07 -15.59
N ALA A 253 -2.57 37.58 -14.97
CA ALA A 253 -2.68 38.98 -14.59
C ALA A 253 -1.60 39.45 -13.60
N SER A 254 -0.93 38.54 -12.89
CA SER A 254 0.18 38.84 -11.98
C SER A 254 1.55 38.92 -12.68
N GLY A 255 1.60 38.58 -13.97
CA GLY A 255 2.84 38.51 -14.75
C GLY A 255 3.55 37.16 -14.67
N THR A 256 2.88 36.12 -14.18
CA THR A 256 3.45 34.76 -14.06
C THR A 256 3.29 34.01 -15.39
N PRO A 257 4.38 33.54 -16.02
CA PRO A 257 4.29 32.77 -17.25
C PRO A 257 3.99 31.29 -16.98
N TYR A 258 3.08 30.74 -17.80
CA TYR A 258 2.72 29.32 -17.86
C TYR A 258 3.04 28.79 -19.25
N VAL A 259 3.62 27.60 -19.30
CA VAL A 259 4.01 26.94 -20.54
C VAL A 259 3.36 25.57 -20.60
N SER A 260 2.65 25.29 -21.69
CA SER A 260 2.22 23.94 -22.05
C SER A 260 3.10 23.34 -23.13
N TYR A 261 3.26 22.02 -23.12
CA TYR A 261 3.95 21.28 -24.18
C TYR A 261 3.59 19.80 -24.20
N GLN A 262 3.86 19.17 -25.34
CA GLN A 262 3.93 17.72 -25.46
C GLN A 262 5.24 17.22 -24.83
N ASP A 263 5.15 16.33 -23.86
CA ASP A 263 6.28 15.88 -23.05
C ASP A 263 6.72 14.47 -23.44
N LEU A 264 7.80 14.37 -24.21
CA LEU A 264 8.30 13.08 -24.70
C LEU A 264 8.87 12.21 -23.57
N ALA A 265 9.34 12.81 -22.47
CA ALA A 265 9.77 12.03 -21.30
C ALA A 265 8.58 11.38 -20.57
N ASN A 266 7.38 11.92 -20.76
CA ASN A 266 6.13 11.43 -20.19
C ASN A 266 5.21 10.81 -21.25
N ASN A 267 5.75 9.97 -22.14
CA ASN A 267 4.99 9.26 -23.18
C ASN A 267 4.22 10.20 -24.13
N GLN A 268 4.82 11.32 -24.50
CA GLN A 268 4.25 12.35 -25.38
C GLN A 268 2.97 13.00 -24.81
N LYS A 269 2.72 12.90 -23.51
CA LYS A 269 1.53 13.47 -22.87
C LYS A 269 1.70 14.96 -22.59
N ALA A 270 0.60 15.67 -22.32
CA ALA A 270 0.62 17.09 -21.99
C ALA A 270 1.23 17.33 -20.60
N THR A 271 2.11 18.33 -20.51
CA THR A 271 2.61 18.88 -19.25
C THR A 271 2.43 20.40 -19.27
N VAL A 272 2.10 20.99 -18.12
CA VAL A 272 2.08 22.44 -17.92
C VAL A 272 3.08 22.79 -16.81
N MET A 273 3.89 23.81 -17.04
CA MET A 273 4.86 24.35 -16.08
C MET A 273 4.55 25.82 -15.81
N LYS A 274 4.66 26.26 -14.56
CA LYS A 274 4.59 27.69 -14.17
C LYS A 274 5.91 28.14 -13.57
N PHE A 275 6.27 29.39 -13.77
CA PHE A 275 7.44 29.98 -13.12
C PHE A 275 7.03 30.66 -11.80
N ASP A 276 7.40 30.09 -10.66
CA ASP A 276 6.98 30.59 -9.34
C ASP A 276 7.73 31.85 -8.85
N GLY A 277 8.51 32.49 -9.72
CA GLY A 277 9.42 33.59 -9.40
C GLY A 277 10.87 33.17 -9.17
N SER A 278 11.11 31.88 -8.88
CA SER A 278 12.44 31.31 -8.65
C SER A 278 12.74 30.12 -9.57
N SER A 279 11.76 29.26 -9.80
CA SER A 279 11.91 27.97 -10.48
C SER A 279 10.71 27.65 -11.35
N TRP A 280 10.91 26.74 -12.31
CA TRP A 280 9.80 26.16 -13.08
C TRP A 280 9.26 24.95 -12.33
N VAL A 281 7.97 24.99 -11.99
CA VAL A 281 7.27 23.92 -11.28
C VAL A 281 6.11 23.40 -12.11
N THR A 282 5.82 22.11 -12.02
CA THR A 282 4.67 21.50 -12.71
C THR A 282 3.37 22.04 -12.15
N VAL A 283 2.41 22.36 -13.03
CA VAL A 283 1.03 22.66 -12.66
C VAL A 283 0.23 21.37 -12.74
N GLY A 284 -0.05 20.77 -11.58
CA GLY A 284 -0.57 19.40 -11.52
C GLY A 284 0.52 18.36 -11.79
N ALA A 285 0.09 17.16 -12.18
CA ALA A 285 1.00 16.07 -12.55
C ALA A 285 1.61 16.28 -13.95
N ALA A 286 2.90 15.96 -14.12
CA ALA A 286 3.50 15.91 -15.45
C ALA A 286 2.86 14.77 -16.28
N GLY A 287 2.67 14.99 -17.58
CA GLY A 287 2.06 14.00 -18.46
C GLY A 287 0.62 13.66 -18.11
N PHE A 288 -0.21 14.65 -17.76
CA PHE A 288 -1.56 14.42 -17.23
C PHE A 288 -2.61 14.05 -18.27
N SER A 289 -2.34 14.24 -19.57
CA SER A 289 -3.29 13.87 -20.62
C SER A 289 -3.52 12.35 -20.68
N ALA A 290 -4.69 11.94 -21.17
CA ALA A 290 -5.05 10.52 -21.28
C ALA A 290 -4.09 9.74 -22.21
N GLY A 291 -3.56 10.38 -23.25
CA GLY A 291 -2.49 9.87 -24.11
C GLY A 291 -1.75 11.00 -24.82
N PRO A 292 -1.00 10.72 -25.91
CA PRO A 292 -0.20 11.73 -26.61
C PRO A 292 -0.95 13.02 -26.94
N ALA A 293 -0.38 14.16 -26.57
CA ALA A 293 -1.00 15.47 -26.70
C ALA A 293 -0.31 16.29 -27.80
N GLU A 294 -0.97 16.44 -28.94
CA GLU A 294 -0.48 17.26 -30.05
C GLU A 294 -1.13 18.66 -30.03
N ASN A 295 -0.55 19.61 -30.78
CA ASN A 295 -1.09 20.97 -30.97
C ASN A 295 -1.53 21.69 -29.68
N THR A 296 -0.74 21.59 -28.60
CA THR A 296 -1.13 22.19 -27.32
C THR A 296 -1.29 23.71 -27.42
N SER A 297 -2.34 24.26 -26.80
CA SER A 297 -2.57 25.70 -26.69
C SER A 297 -3.08 26.00 -25.28
N ILE A 298 -2.47 26.98 -24.62
CA ILE A 298 -2.81 27.39 -23.25
C ILE A 298 -3.28 28.84 -23.23
N ASP A 299 -4.22 29.13 -22.36
CA ASP A 299 -4.62 30.49 -21.97
C ASP A 299 -4.99 30.49 -20.48
N ILE A 300 -5.14 31.65 -19.84
CA ILE A 300 -5.30 31.76 -18.38
C ILE A 300 -6.47 32.67 -18.05
N ASP A 301 -7.30 32.25 -17.10
CA ASP A 301 -8.44 33.04 -16.64
C ASP A 301 -8.02 34.23 -15.74
N GLY A 302 -8.98 35.10 -15.41
CA GLY A 302 -8.71 36.27 -14.56
C GLY A 302 -8.26 35.94 -13.13
N ASN A 303 -8.40 34.68 -12.69
CA ASN A 303 -8.00 34.20 -11.37
C ASN A 303 -6.63 33.50 -11.39
N GLY A 304 -5.97 33.41 -12.56
CA GLY A 304 -4.70 32.71 -12.70
C GLY A 304 -4.83 31.20 -12.91
N THR A 305 -6.02 30.69 -13.24
CA THR A 305 -6.24 29.28 -13.55
C THR A 305 -5.89 29.03 -15.02
N PRO A 306 -4.96 28.10 -15.32
CA PRO A 306 -4.61 27.78 -16.71
C PRO A 306 -5.61 26.84 -17.38
N TYR A 307 -5.89 27.13 -18.64
CA TYR A 307 -6.79 26.44 -19.54
C TYR A 307 -6.04 25.91 -20.75
N LEU A 308 -6.00 24.59 -20.90
CA LEU A 308 -5.27 23.91 -21.97
C LEU A 308 -6.23 23.18 -22.92
N ILE A 309 -5.95 23.27 -24.21
CA ILE A 309 -6.45 22.32 -25.22
C ILE A 309 -5.29 21.59 -25.89
N TYR A 310 -5.53 20.33 -26.27
CA TYR A 310 -4.63 19.50 -27.07
C TYR A 310 -5.43 18.51 -27.93
N SER A 311 -4.81 17.98 -28.98
CA SER A 311 -5.37 16.88 -29.79
C SER A 311 -4.83 15.52 -29.33
N TYR A 312 -5.72 14.50 -29.26
CA TYR A 312 -5.37 13.10 -28.92
C TYR A 312 -6.39 12.12 -29.52
N GLY A 313 -5.95 11.11 -30.29
CA GLY A 313 -6.73 9.91 -30.64
C GLY A 313 -8.13 10.12 -31.28
N TRP A 314 -8.89 9.03 -31.46
CA TRP A 314 -10.23 9.05 -32.09
C TRP A 314 -11.36 9.59 -31.17
N THR A 315 -11.04 10.14 -30.00
CA THR A 315 -12.01 10.65 -29.02
C THR A 315 -11.45 11.81 -28.20
N TRP A 316 -12.33 12.78 -27.93
CA TRP A 316 -12.18 13.93 -27.03
C TRP A 316 -11.35 13.68 -25.76
N GLY A 317 -10.46 14.62 -25.42
CA GLY A 317 -9.80 14.70 -24.12
C GLY A 317 -10.03 16.07 -23.48
N TYR A 318 -10.96 16.17 -22.54
CA TYR A 318 -11.15 17.34 -21.69
C TYR A 318 -10.79 16.94 -20.28
N LYS A 319 -9.70 17.51 -19.74
CA LYS A 319 -9.42 17.46 -18.31
C LYS A 319 -8.86 18.79 -17.85
N TYR A 320 -9.71 19.54 -17.15
CA TYR A 320 -9.33 20.50 -16.12
C TYR A 320 -9.17 19.75 -14.81
N ASN A 321 -8.15 20.10 -14.04
CA ASN A 321 -8.23 20.37 -12.60
C ASN A 321 -6.84 20.71 -12.07
N ALA A 322 -6.47 21.98 -12.15
CA ALA A 322 -5.52 22.57 -11.23
C ALA A 322 -6.23 23.76 -10.58
N CYS A 323 -7.08 23.49 -9.60
CA CYS A 323 -7.62 24.56 -8.75
C CYS A 323 -6.50 24.98 -7.78
N LEU A 324 -6.13 26.26 -7.77
CA LEU A 324 -5.13 26.85 -6.85
C LEU A 324 -5.77 27.75 -5.77
N SER A 325 -7.09 27.81 -5.72
CA SER A 325 -7.88 28.20 -4.55
C SER A 325 -8.68 26.99 -4.08
N SER A 326 -9.22 27.02 -2.85
CA SER A 326 -10.08 25.92 -2.44
C SER A 326 -11.29 25.82 -3.38
N CYS A 327 -11.51 24.67 -4.03
CA CYS A 327 -12.74 24.43 -4.78
C CYS A 327 -13.67 23.55 -3.97
N THR A 328 -14.90 24.01 -3.75
CA THR A 328 -15.93 23.16 -3.16
C THR A 328 -16.36 22.11 -4.17
N ILE A 329 -16.28 20.85 -3.77
CA ILE A 329 -16.73 19.71 -4.57
C ILE A 329 -17.61 18.81 -3.70
N GLN A 330 -18.79 18.47 -4.22
CA GLN A 330 -19.77 17.71 -3.47
C GLN A 330 -19.80 16.27 -3.94
N TRP A 331 -19.78 15.33 -2.99
CA TRP A 331 -20.08 13.95 -3.29
C TRP A 331 -21.56 13.80 -3.65
N THR A 332 -21.85 13.29 -4.84
CA THR A 332 -23.21 12.96 -5.29
C THR A 332 -23.50 11.47 -5.20
N GLY A 333 -22.47 10.61 -5.26
CA GLY A 333 -22.59 9.16 -5.24
C GLY A 333 -23.50 8.60 -6.35
N THR A 334 -23.68 9.34 -7.44
CA THR A 334 -24.67 9.00 -8.48
C THR A 334 -24.32 7.78 -9.32
N THR A 335 -23.05 7.36 -9.33
CA THR A 335 -22.56 6.27 -10.17
C THR A 335 -22.21 5.02 -9.35
N SER A 336 -21.45 5.18 -8.27
CA SER A 336 -20.95 4.09 -7.43
C SER A 336 -20.50 4.61 -6.05
N THR A 337 -19.90 3.75 -5.24
CA THR A 337 -19.22 4.14 -3.99
C THR A 337 -17.74 4.52 -4.21
N ASP A 338 -17.16 4.32 -5.40
CA ASP A 338 -15.72 4.55 -5.62
C ASP A 338 -15.36 6.04 -5.57
N TRP A 339 -14.52 6.43 -4.60
CA TRP A 339 -14.01 7.79 -4.42
C TRP A 339 -13.36 8.32 -5.71
N ASN A 340 -12.72 7.46 -6.49
CA ASN A 340 -11.95 7.84 -7.67
C ASN A 340 -12.78 7.87 -8.97
N GLU A 341 -14.08 7.58 -8.90
CA GLU A 341 -14.99 7.74 -10.02
C GLU A 341 -15.44 9.20 -10.11
N ALA A 342 -15.00 9.90 -11.15
CA ALA A 342 -15.20 11.34 -11.28
C ALA A 342 -16.69 11.73 -11.36
N THR A 343 -17.54 10.85 -11.89
CA THR A 343 -19.00 11.03 -11.99
C THR A 343 -19.74 10.86 -10.66
N ASN A 344 -19.05 10.56 -9.56
CA ASN A 344 -19.59 10.63 -8.19
C ASN A 344 -19.42 11.99 -7.53
N TRP A 345 -18.81 12.96 -8.22
CA TRP A 345 -18.55 14.30 -7.70
C TRP A 345 -19.22 15.38 -8.54
N ASN A 346 -19.60 16.49 -7.90
CA ASN A 346 -20.13 17.68 -8.55
C ASN A 346 -19.40 18.94 -8.05
N PRO A 347 -18.71 19.71 -8.93
CA PRO A 347 -18.51 19.44 -10.36
C PRO A 347 -17.78 18.12 -10.61
N ASN A 348 -17.99 17.52 -11.79
CA ASN A 348 -17.41 16.21 -12.16
C ASN A 348 -15.87 16.26 -12.13
N GLY A 349 -15.26 15.46 -11.24
CA GLY A 349 -13.83 15.39 -11.05
C GLY A 349 -13.45 14.75 -9.71
N VAL A 350 -12.37 13.99 -9.66
CA VAL A 350 -11.88 13.44 -8.37
C VAL A 350 -11.25 14.57 -7.54
N PRO A 351 -11.57 14.69 -6.24
CA PRO A 351 -10.98 15.70 -5.35
C PRO A 351 -9.46 15.61 -5.28
N THR A 352 -8.83 16.76 -5.08
CA THR A 352 -7.39 16.93 -4.93
C THR A 352 -7.05 17.64 -3.63
N ALA A 353 -5.77 17.78 -3.29
CA ALA A 353 -5.28 18.47 -2.09
C ALA A 353 -5.82 19.90 -1.89
N ASN A 354 -6.38 20.52 -2.94
CA ASN A 354 -6.96 21.86 -2.91
C ASN A 354 -8.51 21.84 -2.90
N SER A 355 -9.14 20.67 -2.76
CA SER A 355 -10.59 20.54 -2.81
C SER A 355 -11.20 20.56 -1.40
N ASP A 356 -12.18 21.43 -1.17
CA ASP A 356 -13.06 21.38 0.00
C ASP A 356 -14.21 20.42 -0.32
N VAL A 357 -14.25 19.25 0.31
CA VAL A 357 -15.24 18.23 -0.03
C VAL A 357 -16.44 18.29 0.91
N THR A 358 -17.64 18.18 0.35
CA THR A 358 -18.88 18.02 1.14
C THR A 358 -19.49 16.66 0.87
N ILE A 359 -19.83 15.91 1.93
CA ILE A 359 -20.38 14.56 1.84
C ILE A 359 -21.65 14.46 2.67
N ASP A 360 -22.74 14.06 2.04
CA ASP A 360 -24.06 13.95 2.67
C ASP A 360 -24.45 12.49 2.94
N GLY A 361 -24.76 12.19 4.21
CA GLY A 361 -25.15 10.86 4.67
C GLY A 361 -26.52 10.38 4.17
N SER A 362 -27.35 11.26 3.60
CA SER A 362 -28.63 10.86 2.99
C SER A 362 -28.47 10.18 1.63
N LEU A 363 -27.27 10.21 1.04
CA LEU A 363 -26.97 9.61 -0.26
C LEU A 363 -26.77 8.10 -0.14
N THR A 364 -27.37 7.32 -1.05
CA THR A 364 -27.34 5.85 -1.03
C THR A 364 -25.91 5.29 -1.14
N ASN A 365 -25.10 5.82 -2.05
CA ASN A 365 -23.72 5.39 -2.24
C ASN A 365 -22.81 6.32 -1.45
N GLN A 366 -22.39 5.92 -0.25
CA GLN A 366 -21.37 6.63 0.50
C GLN A 366 -19.96 6.35 -0.07
N PRO A 367 -19.02 7.29 0.00
CA PRO A 367 -17.71 7.18 -0.62
C PRO A 367 -16.81 6.11 0.03
N ALA A 368 -16.05 5.40 -0.81
CA ALA A 368 -15.11 4.36 -0.43
C ALA A 368 -13.79 4.49 -1.23
N LEU A 369 -12.66 4.45 -0.53
CA LEU A 369 -11.32 4.38 -1.10
C LEU A 369 -10.84 2.92 -1.02
N SER A 370 -10.40 2.34 -2.14
CA SER A 370 -9.92 0.95 -2.17
C SER A 370 -8.59 0.81 -2.92
N GLY A 371 -7.78 -0.18 -2.52
CA GLY A 371 -6.46 -0.43 -3.11
C GLY A 371 -5.34 0.45 -2.56
N LEU A 372 -4.16 0.39 -3.19
CA LEU A 372 -2.99 1.20 -2.84
C LEU A 372 -3.12 2.63 -3.37
N VAL A 373 -4.12 3.36 -2.88
CA VAL A 373 -4.43 4.73 -3.31
C VAL A 373 -4.19 5.70 -2.15
N ALA A 374 -3.49 6.78 -2.44
CA ALA A 374 -3.32 7.92 -1.54
C ALA A 374 -4.04 9.12 -2.16
N ASN A 375 -5.18 9.50 -1.58
CA ASN A 375 -5.90 10.71 -1.95
C ASN A 375 -5.58 11.84 -0.97
N SER A 376 -5.80 13.07 -1.42
CA SER A 376 -5.65 14.26 -0.57
C SER A 376 -6.79 15.22 -0.86
N VAL A 377 -7.21 15.94 0.17
CA VAL A 377 -8.25 16.99 0.13
C VAL A 377 -7.78 18.19 0.95
N ASN A 378 -8.35 19.36 0.67
CA ASN A 378 -8.13 20.53 1.52
C ASN A 378 -8.89 20.33 2.84
N SER A 379 -10.21 20.33 2.81
CA SER A 379 -11.06 20.12 3.99
C SER A 379 -12.18 19.12 3.71
N ILE A 380 -12.80 18.58 4.76
CA ILE A 380 -13.97 17.71 4.67
C ILE A 380 -15.11 18.31 5.50
N THR A 381 -16.29 18.39 4.91
CA THR A 381 -17.54 18.75 5.60
C THR A 381 -18.55 17.61 5.47
N PHE A 382 -18.99 17.07 6.60
CA PHE A 382 -20.05 16.07 6.66
C PHE A 382 -21.42 16.73 6.91
N THR A 383 -22.43 16.23 6.21
CA THR A 383 -23.84 16.48 6.54
C THR A 383 -24.56 15.15 6.78
N ASN A 384 -25.60 15.16 7.62
CA ASN A 384 -26.45 14.00 7.91
C ASN A 384 -25.69 12.72 8.36
N ASN A 385 -24.61 12.87 9.14
CA ASN A 385 -23.79 11.75 9.64
C ASN A 385 -23.19 10.86 8.53
N ALA A 386 -22.70 11.48 7.46
CA ALA A 386 -22.03 10.80 6.37
C ALA A 386 -20.86 9.90 6.82
N THR A 387 -20.56 8.91 5.97
CA THR A 387 -19.48 7.95 6.19
C THR A 387 -18.48 7.96 5.04
N VAL A 388 -17.20 7.79 5.33
CA VAL A 388 -16.16 7.52 4.33
C VAL A 388 -15.46 6.22 4.67
N ASP A 389 -15.48 5.25 3.76
CA ASP A 389 -14.76 4.00 3.95
C ASP A 389 -13.32 4.11 3.42
N ILE A 390 -12.33 4.09 4.32
CA ILE A 390 -10.92 4.06 3.93
C ILE A 390 -10.47 2.60 3.97
N GLY A 391 -10.49 1.94 2.82
CA GLY A 391 -10.16 0.53 2.68
C GLY A 391 -8.73 0.19 3.12
N ALA A 392 -8.48 -1.11 3.30
CA ALA A 392 -7.16 -1.59 3.71
C ALA A 392 -6.06 -1.12 2.74
N SER A 393 -4.98 -0.57 3.28
CA SER A 393 -3.84 0.02 2.53
C SER A 393 -4.15 1.32 1.75
N ALA A 394 -5.37 1.84 1.81
CA ALA A 394 -5.70 3.17 1.30
C ALA A 394 -5.41 4.25 2.34
N SER A 395 -5.24 5.49 1.88
CA SER A 395 -5.14 6.64 2.78
C SER A 395 -5.79 7.90 2.20
N LEU A 396 -6.33 8.72 3.10
CA LEU A 396 -6.89 10.03 2.80
C LEU A 396 -6.16 11.09 3.64
N THR A 397 -5.48 12.02 2.97
CA THR A 397 -4.81 13.14 3.63
C THR A 397 -5.70 14.39 3.63
N VAL A 398 -5.87 15.05 4.77
CA VAL A 398 -6.66 16.28 4.93
C VAL A 398 -5.73 17.41 5.32
N ASN A 399 -5.72 18.49 4.53
CA ASN A 399 -4.81 19.62 4.74
C ASN A 399 -5.36 20.72 5.68
N GLY A 400 -6.67 20.72 5.91
CA GLY A 400 -7.43 21.66 6.73
C GLY A 400 -8.31 20.91 7.72
N ASP A 401 -9.48 21.47 8.03
CA ASP A 401 -10.36 20.95 9.07
C ASP A 401 -11.30 19.83 8.57
N VAL A 402 -11.76 19.00 9.52
CA VAL A 402 -12.89 18.09 9.32
C VAL A 402 -14.05 18.61 10.17
N THR A 403 -15.16 18.96 9.51
CA THR A 403 -16.32 19.58 10.15
C THR A 403 -17.60 18.80 9.87
N GLY A 404 -18.62 19.00 10.69
CA GLY A 404 -19.86 18.23 10.66
C GLY A 404 -19.71 16.83 11.23
N ALA A 405 -20.76 16.32 11.88
CA ALA A 405 -20.73 14.98 12.46
C ALA A 405 -20.59 13.91 11.36
N GLY A 406 -19.65 12.99 11.51
CA GLY A 406 -19.35 11.98 10.50
C GLY A 406 -18.50 10.81 11.01
N THR A 407 -18.35 9.78 10.18
CA THR A 407 -17.61 8.56 10.53
C THR A 407 -16.64 8.12 9.42
N PHE A 408 -15.38 7.90 9.77
CA PHE A 408 -14.43 7.20 8.91
C PHE A 408 -14.43 5.71 9.25
N THR A 409 -14.86 4.88 8.30
CA THR A 409 -14.86 3.41 8.41
C THR A 409 -13.63 2.82 7.73
N GLY A 410 -13.53 1.48 7.75
CA GLY A 410 -12.41 0.76 7.15
C GLY A 410 -11.18 0.68 8.05
N SER A 411 -10.11 0.08 7.54
CA SER A 411 -8.85 -0.13 8.27
C SER A 411 -7.67 0.69 7.73
N GLY A 412 -7.91 1.51 6.70
CA GLY A 412 -6.92 2.43 6.15
C GLY A 412 -6.69 3.66 7.04
N ALA A 413 -5.88 4.60 6.52
CA ALA A 413 -5.39 5.73 7.30
C ALA A 413 -6.03 7.06 6.91
N LEU A 414 -6.61 7.76 7.89
CA LEU A 414 -6.87 9.20 7.85
C LEU A 414 -5.61 9.94 8.29
N LYS A 415 -5.04 10.76 7.42
CA LYS A 415 -3.80 11.50 7.68
C LYS A 415 -4.08 13.00 7.72
N PHE A 416 -3.47 13.71 8.65
CA PHE A 416 -3.48 15.17 8.66
C PHE A 416 -2.17 15.72 8.10
N SER A 417 -2.18 16.88 7.46
CA SER A 417 -0.95 17.56 7.02
C SER A 417 -0.27 18.28 8.20
N SER A 418 0.83 18.98 7.94
CA SER A 418 1.35 19.95 8.91
C SER A 418 0.36 21.10 9.12
N GLY A 419 0.29 21.65 10.33
CA GLY A 419 -0.65 22.71 10.69
C GLY A 419 -1.53 22.35 11.88
N THR A 420 -2.51 23.19 12.20
CA THR A 420 -3.51 22.93 13.24
C THR A 420 -4.82 22.54 12.59
N HIS A 421 -5.40 21.42 13.01
CA HIS A 421 -6.65 20.86 12.50
C HIS A 421 -7.67 20.76 13.63
N ASN A 422 -8.83 21.36 13.47
CA ASN A 422 -9.87 21.42 14.48
C ASN A 422 -11.00 20.44 14.18
N LEU A 423 -11.42 19.67 15.19
CA LEU A 423 -12.64 18.88 15.15
C LEU A 423 -13.71 19.62 15.95
N ASN A 424 -14.58 20.35 15.26
CA ASN A 424 -15.65 21.14 15.90
C ASN A 424 -16.93 20.34 16.13
N ASP A 425 -17.08 19.20 15.47
CA ASP A 425 -18.24 18.31 15.54
C ASP A 425 -17.81 16.85 15.76
N PRO A 426 -18.68 15.97 16.29
CA PRO A 426 -18.32 14.59 16.59
C PRO A 426 -17.82 13.78 15.38
N ILE A 427 -16.58 13.31 15.44
CA ILE A 427 -15.96 12.44 14.43
C ILE A 427 -15.63 11.08 15.03
N LYS A 428 -16.10 10.02 14.38
CA LYS A 428 -15.78 8.63 14.73
C LYS A 428 -14.78 8.05 13.74
N VAL A 429 -13.82 7.28 14.22
CA VAL A 429 -12.83 6.59 13.36
C VAL A 429 -12.69 5.14 13.78
N HIS A 430 -12.77 4.21 12.81
CA HIS A 430 -12.55 2.78 13.00
C HIS A 430 -11.16 2.28 12.56
N GLY A 431 -10.45 3.08 11.76
CA GLY A 431 -9.15 2.76 11.17
C GLY A 431 -7.98 3.44 11.89
N VAL A 432 -7.00 3.90 11.12
CA VAL A 432 -5.80 4.58 11.64
C VAL A 432 -5.94 6.09 11.48
N ILE A 433 -5.54 6.83 12.50
CA ILE A 433 -5.32 8.28 12.42
C ILE A 433 -3.82 8.55 12.53
N GLU A 434 -3.26 9.26 11.55
CA GLU A 434 -1.87 9.69 11.54
C GLU A 434 -1.78 11.20 11.72
N VAL A 435 -1.11 11.63 12.80
CA VAL A 435 -0.82 13.04 13.09
C VAL A 435 0.70 13.23 12.97
N PRO A 436 1.21 13.64 11.79
CA PRO A 436 2.65 13.69 11.52
C PRO A 436 3.33 14.85 12.26
N ALA A 437 4.68 14.84 12.28
CA ALA A 437 5.46 15.93 12.85
C ALA A 437 5.08 17.28 12.23
N GLY A 438 4.88 18.30 13.07
CA GLY A 438 4.41 19.62 12.66
C GLY A 438 2.89 19.76 12.55
N ALA A 439 2.12 18.69 12.79
CA ALA A 439 0.66 18.72 12.89
C ALA A 439 0.18 18.82 14.35
N THR A 440 -0.92 19.52 14.57
CA THR A 440 -1.69 19.52 15.82
C THR A 440 -3.14 19.19 15.52
N LEU A 441 -3.65 18.09 16.08
CA LEU A 441 -5.08 17.76 16.02
C LEU A 441 -5.77 18.21 17.31
N VAL A 442 -6.68 19.17 17.19
CA VAL A 442 -7.47 19.70 18.29
C VAL A 442 -8.80 18.95 18.34
N SER A 443 -8.92 17.99 19.26
CA SER A 443 -10.09 17.12 19.38
C SER A 443 -11.33 17.85 19.88
N ASN A 444 -11.19 18.83 20.78
CA ASN A 444 -12.30 19.51 21.46
C ASN A 444 -13.34 18.55 22.12
N GLY A 445 -12.94 17.32 22.47
CA GLY A 445 -13.88 16.30 22.98
C GLY A 445 -14.71 15.61 21.90
N ASN A 446 -14.46 15.89 20.62
CA ASN A 446 -15.26 15.41 19.50
C ASN A 446 -14.68 14.17 18.80
N LEU A 447 -13.43 13.80 19.07
CA LEU A 447 -12.85 12.59 18.48
C LEU A 447 -13.24 11.33 19.27
N THR A 448 -13.83 10.36 18.57
CA THR A 448 -14.06 9.00 19.08
C THR A 448 -13.25 7.99 18.27
N LEU A 449 -12.35 7.28 18.93
CA LEU A 449 -11.69 6.09 18.43
C LEU A 449 -12.58 4.88 18.75
N GLU A 450 -13.19 4.30 17.71
CA GLU A 450 -13.99 3.10 17.84
C GLU A 450 -13.11 1.87 18.07
N ASP A 451 -13.72 0.74 18.41
CA ASP A 451 -12.99 -0.49 18.73
C ASP A 451 -12.04 -0.89 17.60
N GLY A 452 -10.77 -1.05 17.98
CA GLY A 452 -9.67 -1.38 17.09
C GLY A 452 -9.08 -0.25 16.24
N ALA A 453 -9.48 1.01 16.46
CA ALA A 453 -8.84 2.16 15.84
C ALA A 453 -7.47 2.49 16.48
N SER A 454 -6.57 3.10 15.72
CA SER A 454 -5.21 3.47 16.16
C SER A 454 -4.95 4.96 16.00
N LEU A 455 -4.54 5.64 17.07
CA LEU A 455 -4.11 7.04 17.01
C LEU A 455 -2.57 7.15 17.08
N MET A 456 -1.96 7.42 15.92
CA MET A 456 -0.53 7.57 15.74
C MET A 456 -0.14 9.04 15.90
N HIS A 457 0.29 9.41 17.11
CA HIS A 457 0.71 10.77 17.47
C HIS A 457 1.91 10.78 18.42
N GLY A 458 2.54 11.94 18.56
CA GLY A 458 3.68 12.18 19.44
C GLY A 458 5.04 11.88 18.82
N THR A 459 6.06 12.61 19.29
CA THR A 459 7.45 12.45 18.82
C THR A 459 7.92 11.00 18.98
N GLY A 460 8.56 10.47 17.94
CA GLY A 460 9.08 9.09 17.90
C GLY A 460 8.09 8.03 17.42
N THR A 461 6.81 8.37 17.24
CA THR A 461 5.79 7.44 16.74
C THR A 461 5.93 7.20 15.23
N PRO A 462 6.02 5.95 14.73
CA PRO A 462 6.04 5.67 13.29
C PRO A 462 4.77 6.16 12.59
N GLY A 463 4.90 6.94 11.51
CA GLY A 463 3.76 7.58 10.85
C GLY A 463 3.07 8.68 11.67
N GLY A 464 3.57 8.97 12.87
CA GLY A 464 3.14 10.07 13.73
C GLY A 464 4.25 11.11 13.93
N GLY A 465 4.11 11.93 14.98
CA GLY A 465 5.11 12.93 15.35
C GLY A 465 4.52 14.23 15.87
N GLY A 466 3.26 14.53 15.52
CA GLY A 466 2.54 15.72 15.93
C GLY A 466 1.81 15.56 17.26
N SER A 467 1.05 16.57 17.66
CA SER A 467 0.34 16.60 18.95
C SER A 467 -1.15 16.44 18.80
N VAL A 468 -1.79 15.81 19.79
CA VAL A 468 -3.25 15.78 19.94
C VAL A 468 -3.59 16.53 21.23
N THR A 469 -4.53 17.48 21.15
CA THR A 469 -4.97 18.29 22.30
C THR A 469 -6.47 18.16 22.53
N GLY A 470 -6.88 18.21 23.80
CA GLY A 470 -8.26 17.98 24.21
C GLY A 470 -8.57 16.50 24.47
N ASP A 471 -9.76 16.26 24.98
CA ASP A 471 -10.21 14.91 25.33
C ASP A 471 -10.52 14.10 24.07
N VAL A 472 -10.20 12.81 24.11
CA VAL A 472 -10.56 11.83 23.08
C VAL A 472 -11.30 10.69 23.75
N VAL A 473 -12.36 10.22 23.10
CA VAL A 473 -13.09 9.04 23.53
C VAL A 473 -12.45 7.80 22.89
N VAL A 474 -12.04 6.81 23.68
CA VAL A 474 -11.48 5.55 23.20
C VAL A 474 -12.38 4.39 23.64
N LYS A 475 -12.93 3.65 22.68
CA LYS A 475 -13.76 2.48 22.96
C LYS A 475 -13.00 1.18 22.79
N ARG A 476 -13.31 0.21 23.65
CA ARG A 476 -12.78 -1.15 23.58
C ARG A 476 -13.88 -2.16 23.87
N ASN A 477 -14.01 -3.16 23.02
CA ASN A 477 -14.91 -4.27 23.26
C ASN A 477 -14.21 -5.34 24.11
N ALA A 478 -14.95 -5.85 25.08
CA ALA A 478 -14.50 -6.89 26.00
C ALA A 478 -15.61 -7.93 26.20
N ALA A 479 -15.30 -9.01 26.91
CA ALA A 479 -16.29 -10.02 27.22
C ALA A 479 -17.44 -9.41 28.06
N THR A 480 -18.68 -9.67 27.63
CA THR A 480 -19.91 -9.15 28.26
C THR A 480 -20.41 -10.05 29.39
N ALA A 481 -20.01 -11.31 29.41
CA ALA A 481 -20.42 -12.23 30.47
C ALA A 481 -19.82 -11.78 31.81
N SER A 482 -20.65 -11.63 32.84
CA SER A 482 -20.22 -11.30 34.22
C SER A 482 -19.24 -12.31 34.81
N THR A 483 -19.07 -13.42 34.11
CA THR A 483 -18.27 -14.59 34.44
C THR A 483 -16.95 -14.63 33.67
N ALA A 484 -16.70 -13.64 32.80
CA ALA A 484 -15.51 -13.54 31.96
C ALA A 484 -14.65 -12.34 32.37
N PHE A 485 -13.43 -12.63 32.83
CA PHE A 485 -12.44 -11.61 33.15
C PHE A 485 -11.78 -11.04 31.89
N ASN A 486 -11.44 -9.76 31.97
CA ASN A 486 -10.75 -9.02 30.93
C ASN A 486 -9.59 -8.24 31.58
N LEU A 487 -8.42 -8.26 30.94
CA LEU A 487 -7.27 -7.48 31.40
C LEU A 487 -7.18 -6.15 30.64
N PHE A 488 -7.17 -5.06 31.39
CA PHE A 488 -7.23 -3.69 30.87
C PHE A 488 -6.09 -2.79 31.37
N GLY A 489 -5.90 -1.70 30.64
CA GLY A 489 -5.15 -0.51 30.99
C GLY A 489 -5.92 0.74 30.61
N SER A 490 -5.31 1.91 30.86
CA SER A 490 -5.88 3.18 30.42
C SER A 490 -5.11 3.76 29.22
N PRO A 491 -5.78 4.08 28.09
CA PRO A 491 -5.18 4.74 26.93
C PRO A 491 -5.16 6.28 27.06
N VAL A 492 -5.82 6.80 28.10
CA VAL A 492 -5.96 8.21 28.42
C VAL A 492 -5.49 8.48 29.84
N SER A 493 -5.13 9.73 30.10
CA SER A 493 -4.87 10.20 31.45
C SER A 493 -6.19 10.36 32.24
N ASN A 494 -6.12 10.22 33.56
CA ASN A 494 -7.22 10.47 34.50
C ASN A 494 -8.48 9.59 34.37
N ALA A 495 -8.43 8.47 33.63
CA ALA A 495 -9.54 7.52 33.62
C ALA A 495 -9.78 6.94 35.02
N ASN A 496 -11.04 6.90 35.47
CA ASN A 496 -11.40 6.27 36.74
C ASN A 496 -11.59 4.76 36.55
N ALA A 497 -11.26 3.95 37.55
CA ALA A 497 -11.44 2.50 37.53
C ALA A 497 -12.89 2.09 37.27
N SER A 498 -13.89 2.91 37.65
CA SER A 498 -15.30 2.64 37.39
C SER A 498 -15.65 2.47 35.91
N VAL A 499 -14.81 2.94 34.97
CA VAL A 499 -15.02 2.71 33.53
C VAL A 499 -14.89 1.23 33.14
N LEU A 500 -14.14 0.43 33.92
CA LEU A 500 -13.94 -1.00 33.67
C LEU A 500 -15.05 -1.88 34.28
N GLY A 501 -15.82 -1.34 35.22
CA GLY A 501 -16.88 -2.05 35.95
C GLY A 501 -16.99 -1.64 37.42
N SER A 502 -17.92 -2.26 38.14
CA SER A 502 -18.16 -1.97 39.57
C SER A 502 -17.08 -2.51 40.50
N THR A 503 -16.33 -3.52 40.06
CA THR A 503 -15.32 -4.20 40.87
C THR A 503 -14.10 -4.43 40.00
N VAL A 504 -13.02 -3.74 40.33
CA VAL A 504 -11.77 -3.72 39.56
C VAL A 504 -10.64 -4.11 40.49
N TYR A 505 -9.72 -4.93 39.98
CA TYR A 505 -8.54 -5.35 40.72
C TYR A 505 -7.27 -5.00 39.96
N TYR A 506 -6.17 -4.80 40.69
CA TYR A 506 -4.82 -4.78 40.15
C TYR A 506 -4.02 -5.92 40.78
N PHE A 507 -2.98 -6.37 40.10
CA PHE A 507 -2.11 -7.44 40.59
C PHE A 507 -1.02 -6.84 41.50
N ASN A 508 -0.96 -7.27 42.75
CA ASN A 508 0.08 -6.84 43.70
C ASN A 508 1.08 -7.97 43.95
N GLU A 509 2.15 -8.00 43.18
CA GLU A 509 3.21 -9.02 43.27
C GLU A 509 3.87 -9.05 44.66
N SER A 510 3.88 -7.95 45.41
CA SER A 510 4.45 -7.93 46.77
C SER A 510 3.65 -8.69 47.82
N ASN A 511 2.39 -9.07 47.51
CA ASN A 511 1.66 -10.04 48.33
C ASN A 511 2.32 -11.43 48.25
N ASN A 512 2.78 -11.80 47.05
CA ASN A 512 3.51 -13.00 46.70
C ASN A 512 3.00 -14.28 47.38
N ASP A 513 1.72 -14.60 47.16
CA ASP A 513 1.10 -15.79 47.72
C ASP A 513 1.75 -17.08 47.16
N ALA A 514 2.44 -17.81 48.03
CA ALA A 514 3.19 -19.02 47.65
C ALA A 514 2.31 -20.20 47.22
N THR A 515 0.99 -20.16 47.49
CA THR A 515 0.04 -21.23 47.16
C THR A 515 -0.60 -21.03 45.80
N ASP A 516 -1.00 -19.80 45.47
CA ASP A 516 -1.68 -19.46 44.23
C ASP A 516 -1.58 -17.94 43.95
N PHE A 517 -0.88 -17.55 42.87
CA PHE A 517 -0.75 -16.13 42.49
C PHE A 517 -2.11 -15.45 42.24
N ARG A 518 -3.19 -16.20 42.01
CA ARG A 518 -4.55 -15.64 41.90
C ARG A 518 -5.02 -14.96 43.20
N ASN A 519 -4.37 -15.21 44.33
CA ASN A 519 -4.64 -14.52 45.59
C ASN A 519 -3.99 -13.13 45.69
N ASP A 520 -3.14 -12.75 44.74
CA ASP A 520 -2.42 -11.47 44.75
C ASP A 520 -3.21 -10.31 44.11
N TRP A 521 -4.42 -10.57 43.62
CA TRP A 521 -5.32 -9.53 43.12
C TRP A 521 -5.91 -8.70 44.26
N GLN A 522 -5.74 -7.37 44.18
CA GLN A 522 -6.26 -6.43 45.17
C GLN A 522 -7.26 -5.47 44.55
N GLN A 523 -8.39 -5.26 45.22
CA GLN A 523 -9.42 -4.34 44.74
C GLN A 523 -8.89 -2.90 44.72
N VAL A 524 -9.19 -2.17 43.65
CA VAL A 524 -8.79 -0.77 43.46
C VAL A 524 -10.00 0.11 43.15
N SER A 525 -9.90 1.38 43.53
CA SER A 525 -10.82 2.44 43.15
C SER A 525 -10.03 3.72 42.85
N GLY A 526 -10.65 4.68 42.16
CA GLY A 526 -9.99 5.94 41.80
C GLY A 526 -9.33 5.90 40.43
N THR A 527 -8.29 6.69 40.23
CA THR A 527 -7.65 6.89 38.92
C THR A 527 -6.77 5.71 38.52
N LEU A 528 -6.94 5.23 37.29
CA LEU A 528 -6.08 4.22 36.68
C LEU A 528 -4.72 4.82 36.32
N THR A 529 -3.66 4.06 36.60
CA THR A 529 -2.28 4.44 36.25
C THR A 529 -1.95 3.94 34.84
N PRO A 530 -1.55 4.81 33.90
CA PRO A 530 -1.12 4.39 32.57
C PRO A 530 -0.02 3.33 32.63
N GLY A 531 -0.23 2.22 31.93
CA GLY A 531 0.72 1.12 31.81
C GLY A 531 0.59 0.05 32.88
N LEU A 532 -0.16 0.30 33.97
CA LEU A 532 -0.49 -0.73 34.96
C LEU A 532 -1.65 -1.59 34.46
N GLY A 533 -1.61 -2.90 34.71
CA GLY A 533 -2.67 -3.84 34.33
C GLY A 533 -3.73 -3.99 35.41
N TYR A 534 -4.99 -4.04 34.98
CA TYR A 534 -6.18 -4.19 35.82
C TYR A 534 -7.07 -5.30 35.29
N THR A 535 -7.90 -5.90 36.15
CA THR A 535 -8.90 -6.89 35.74
C THR A 535 -10.30 -6.53 36.21
N ALA A 536 -11.29 -6.80 35.36
CA ALA A 536 -12.71 -6.69 35.67
C ALA A 536 -13.50 -7.74 34.87
N ALA A 537 -14.60 -8.24 35.45
CA ALA A 537 -15.48 -9.20 34.79
C ALA A 537 -16.67 -8.53 34.10
N GLY A 538 -17.10 -9.05 32.95
CA GLY A 538 -18.31 -8.58 32.25
C GLY A 538 -18.30 -7.12 31.81
N ALA A 539 -17.13 -6.57 31.49
CA ALA A 539 -16.96 -5.15 31.20
C ALA A 539 -17.70 -4.68 29.93
N GLY A 540 -17.97 -5.58 28.97
CA GLY A 540 -18.64 -5.22 27.71
C GLY A 540 -17.86 -4.16 26.91
N THR A 541 -18.54 -3.15 26.38
CA THR A 541 -17.87 -2.03 25.70
C THR A 541 -17.42 -0.99 26.72
N VAL A 542 -16.12 -0.92 26.97
CA VAL A 542 -15.50 0.07 27.83
C VAL A 542 -15.26 1.36 27.05
N THR A 543 -15.57 2.51 27.66
CA THR A 543 -15.39 3.84 27.06
C THR A 543 -14.50 4.70 27.96
N PHE A 544 -13.28 4.95 27.52
CA PHE A 544 -12.36 5.88 28.16
C PHE A 544 -12.56 7.28 27.57
N SER A 545 -12.52 8.32 28.40
CA SER A 545 -12.56 9.71 27.94
C SER A 545 -11.53 10.53 28.71
N GLY A 546 -10.70 11.26 27.99
CA GLY A 546 -9.69 12.14 28.57
C GLY A 546 -8.57 12.44 27.58
N PRO A 547 -7.54 13.21 28.00
CA PRO A 547 -6.37 13.46 27.17
C PRO A 547 -5.61 12.16 26.92
N VAL A 548 -5.34 11.84 25.66
CA VAL A 548 -4.66 10.60 25.26
C VAL A 548 -3.22 10.54 25.77
N ASN A 549 -2.83 9.35 26.23
CA ASN A 549 -1.48 9.11 26.70
C ASN A 549 -0.46 9.25 25.56
N ASN A 550 0.67 9.91 25.88
CA ASN A 550 1.73 10.21 24.94
C ASN A 550 3.11 10.26 25.61
N GLY A 551 4.15 10.03 24.82
CA GLY A 551 5.54 10.02 25.29
C GLY A 551 5.91 8.72 25.98
N ASN A 552 7.05 8.73 26.67
CA ASN A 552 7.52 7.56 27.39
C ASN A 552 6.75 7.41 28.70
N ILE A 553 6.23 6.20 28.94
CA ILE A 553 5.50 5.84 30.16
C ILE A 553 6.28 4.75 30.86
N SER A 554 6.49 4.92 32.15
CA SER A 554 7.29 4.02 32.97
C SER A 554 6.45 3.47 34.10
N VAL A 555 6.50 2.15 34.30
CA VAL A 555 5.72 1.43 35.32
C VAL A 555 6.70 0.70 36.23
N ALA A 556 6.57 0.91 37.54
CA ALA A 556 7.34 0.17 38.52
C ALA A 556 6.86 -1.28 38.57
N VAL A 557 7.81 -2.21 38.63
CA VAL A 557 7.57 -3.66 38.74
C VAL A 557 8.39 -4.22 39.89
N THR A 558 7.87 -5.25 40.56
CA THR A 558 8.52 -5.84 41.74
C THR A 558 8.87 -7.30 41.52
N HIS A 559 9.90 -7.76 42.23
CA HIS A 559 10.27 -9.16 42.37
C HIS A 559 10.46 -9.49 43.84
N THR A 560 9.46 -10.15 44.41
CA THR A 560 9.41 -10.63 45.78
C THR A 560 9.79 -12.10 45.77
N THR A 561 10.68 -12.53 46.66
CA THR A 561 11.08 -13.94 46.76
C THR A 561 10.16 -14.69 47.73
N SER A 562 9.64 -15.84 47.35
CA SER A 562 8.82 -16.72 48.21
C SER A 562 9.43 -18.12 48.37
N SER A 563 8.73 -18.99 49.10
CA SER A 563 9.03 -20.42 49.14
C SER A 563 8.68 -21.16 47.84
N ASN A 564 8.04 -20.49 46.87
CA ASN A 564 7.67 -21.05 45.57
C ASN A 564 8.15 -20.14 44.43
N PRO A 565 9.39 -20.31 43.94
CA PRO A 565 10.00 -19.44 42.92
C PRO A 565 9.23 -19.37 41.59
N LEU A 566 8.29 -20.29 41.34
CA LEU A 566 7.42 -20.22 40.17
C LEU A 566 6.44 -19.04 40.24
N GLN A 567 6.09 -18.57 41.44
CA GLN A 567 5.17 -17.44 41.68
C GLN A 567 5.88 -16.09 41.80
N ASP A 568 7.20 -16.08 41.95
CA ASP A 568 7.96 -14.83 42.15
C ASP A 568 8.04 -14.02 40.84
N GLY A 569 7.91 -12.68 40.92
CA GLY A 569 8.21 -11.77 39.81
C GLY A 569 7.12 -11.57 38.76
N TRP A 570 5.91 -12.09 38.96
CA TRP A 570 4.79 -11.84 38.04
C TRP A 570 4.25 -10.42 38.18
N ASN A 571 4.23 -9.65 37.11
CA ASN A 571 3.68 -8.29 37.11
C ASN A 571 2.65 -8.12 36.00
N CYS A 572 1.50 -7.53 36.34
CA CYS A 572 0.45 -7.21 35.37
C CYS A 572 0.64 -5.77 34.87
N VAL A 573 0.97 -5.63 33.59
CA VAL A 573 1.13 -4.35 32.89
C VAL A 573 0.12 -4.25 31.76
N SER A 574 0.01 -3.10 31.11
CA SER A 574 -0.94 -2.90 30.02
C SER A 574 -0.39 -1.95 28.96
N ASN A 575 -0.89 -2.07 27.73
CA ASN A 575 -0.59 -1.09 26.69
C ASN A 575 -1.25 0.27 27.04
N PRO A 576 -0.45 1.33 27.34
CA PRO A 576 -0.98 2.60 27.80
C PRO A 576 -1.41 3.53 26.66
N TYR A 577 -1.22 3.17 25.40
CA TYR A 577 -1.41 4.05 24.25
C TYR A 577 -2.77 3.86 23.58
N PRO A 578 -3.33 4.91 22.95
CA PRO A 578 -4.55 4.83 22.11
C PRO A 578 -4.28 4.18 20.73
N SER A 579 -3.29 3.31 20.64
CA SER A 579 -2.88 2.55 19.46
C SER A 579 -2.41 1.18 19.92
N SER A 580 -2.22 0.24 19.00
CA SER A 580 -1.53 -1.00 19.36
C SER A 580 -0.07 -0.72 19.73
N LEU A 581 0.55 -1.71 20.38
CA LEU A 581 1.94 -1.73 20.83
C LEU A 581 2.61 -2.98 20.26
N LYS A 582 3.73 -2.81 19.57
CA LYS A 582 4.52 -3.91 19.01
C LYS A 582 5.20 -4.68 20.14
N ALA A 583 4.83 -5.95 20.30
CA ALA A 583 5.30 -6.81 21.37
C ALA A 583 6.81 -7.02 21.32
N ALA A 584 7.38 -7.25 20.12
CA ALA A 584 8.81 -7.45 19.94
C ALA A 584 9.64 -6.22 20.38
N ASP A 585 9.21 -5.03 19.98
CA ASP A 585 9.89 -3.76 20.35
C ASP A 585 9.80 -3.50 21.86
N PHE A 586 8.62 -3.77 22.44
CA PHE A 586 8.41 -3.67 23.89
C PHE A 586 9.32 -4.62 24.67
N LEU A 587 9.37 -5.90 24.30
CA LEU A 587 10.20 -6.91 24.95
C LEU A 587 11.69 -6.58 24.83
N GLN A 588 12.14 -6.23 23.61
CA GLN A 588 13.53 -5.89 23.36
C GLN A 588 14.00 -4.69 24.21
N ALA A 589 13.18 -3.64 24.32
CA ALA A 589 13.52 -2.47 25.13
C ALA A 589 13.54 -2.75 26.64
N ASN A 590 12.85 -3.80 27.09
CA ASN A 590 12.71 -4.17 28.50
C ASN A 590 13.47 -5.44 28.88
N GLN A 591 14.37 -5.93 28.03
CA GLN A 591 15.13 -7.17 28.25
C GLN A 591 15.95 -7.15 29.57
N GLY A 592 16.36 -5.97 30.05
CA GLY A 592 17.09 -5.85 31.32
C GLY A 592 16.26 -6.20 32.57
N ILE A 593 14.93 -6.11 32.49
CA ILE A 593 14.01 -6.40 33.60
C ILE A 593 13.21 -7.69 33.33
N ASN A 594 12.81 -7.93 32.08
CA ASN A 594 12.24 -9.20 31.60
C ASN A 594 13.21 -9.88 30.62
N PRO A 595 14.26 -10.55 31.13
CA PRO A 595 15.27 -11.18 30.27
C PRO A 595 14.75 -12.41 29.52
N THR A 596 13.59 -12.94 29.93
CA THR A 596 12.97 -14.08 29.27
C THR A 596 12.23 -13.71 27.98
N GLU A 597 11.99 -12.42 27.78
CA GLU A 597 11.29 -11.88 26.60
C GLU A 597 9.93 -12.56 26.34
N ASN A 598 9.22 -12.86 27.43
CA ASN A 598 7.91 -13.52 27.43
C ASN A 598 6.78 -12.56 27.80
N LEU A 599 5.64 -12.70 27.12
CA LEU A 599 4.36 -12.05 27.44
C LEU A 599 3.27 -13.10 27.63
N TYR A 600 2.36 -12.81 28.54
CA TYR A 600 1.24 -13.67 28.89
C TYR A 600 -0.07 -12.89 28.74
N LEU A 601 -0.88 -13.29 27.77
CA LEU A 601 -2.11 -12.62 27.38
C LEU A 601 -3.30 -13.49 27.79
N TRP A 602 -4.24 -12.92 28.53
CA TRP A 602 -5.44 -13.65 28.96
C TRP A 602 -6.30 -14.05 27.76
N ASP A 603 -6.49 -15.35 27.54
CA ASP A 603 -7.30 -15.91 26.45
C ASP A 603 -8.53 -16.59 27.05
N ASN A 604 -9.69 -15.96 26.88
CA ASN A 604 -10.92 -16.40 27.50
C ASN A 604 -11.72 -17.31 26.55
N PRO A 605 -12.08 -18.56 26.86
CA PRO A 605 -12.87 -19.40 25.96
C PRO A 605 -14.30 -18.87 25.81
N SER A 606 -15.04 -19.40 24.85
CA SER A 606 -16.47 -19.12 24.68
C SER A 606 -17.37 -19.91 25.65
N GLY A 607 -16.83 -20.84 26.43
CA GLY A 607 -17.56 -21.71 27.37
C GLY A 607 -17.42 -21.30 28.85
N VAL A 608 -18.42 -21.65 29.66
CA VAL A 608 -18.42 -21.44 31.12
C VAL A 608 -17.72 -22.64 31.80
N GLY A 609 -16.72 -22.37 32.62
CA GLY A 609 -16.01 -23.36 33.41
C GLY A 609 -16.47 -23.42 34.88
N GLN A 610 -15.59 -23.88 35.78
CA GLN A 610 -15.96 -24.11 37.18
C GLN A 610 -16.37 -22.82 37.92
N ASN A 611 -17.22 -22.99 38.95
CA ASN A 611 -17.79 -21.90 39.76
C ASN A 611 -18.61 -20.86 38.98
N GLY A 612 -18.98 -21.16 37.75
CA GLY A 612 -19.74 -20.28 36.88
C GLY A 612 -18.90 -19.26 36.12
N PHE A 613 -17.57 -19.22 36.28
CA PHE A 613 -16.64 -18.36 35.52
C PHE A 613 -16.12 -19.06 34.26
N THR A 614 -15.81 -18.34 33.19
CA THR A 614 -15.16 -18.93 32.01
C THR A 614 -13.74 -19.39 32.37
N ASP A 615 -13.37 -20.63 32.03
CA ASP A 615 -12.08 -21.20 32.42
C ASP A 615 -10.98 -20.80 31.42
N GLY A 616 -10.62 -19.52 31.45
CA GLY A 616 -9.56 -18.93 30.64
C GLY A 616 -8.17 -19.42 31.00
N ASP A 617 -7.26 -19.36 30.03
CA ASP A 617 -5.84 -19.63 30.24
C ASP A 617 -4.98 -18.58 29.52
N TYR A 618 -3.69 -18.50 29.87
CA TYR A 618 -2.79 -17.52 29.27
C TYR A 618 -2.20 -18.03 27.96
N ALA A 619 -2.45 -17.27 26.90
CA ALA A 619 -1.66 -17.37 25.69
C ALA A 619 -0.27 -16.78 25.93
N THR A 620 0.76 -17.44 25.41
CA THR A 620 2.17 -17.10 25.69
C THR A 620 2.86 -16.68 24.40
N TYR A 621 3.50 -15.50 24.41
CA TYR A 621 4.35 -15.03 23.33
C TYR A 621 5.78 -14.90 23.82
N ASN A 622 6.71 -15.62 23.19
CA ASN A 622 8.15 -15.39 23.31
C ASN A 622 8.63 -14.69 22.03
N ARG A 623 9.39 -13.60 22.18
CA ARG A 623 9.86 -12.79 21.02
C ARG A 623 10.58 -13.61 19.95
N THR A 624 11.31 -14.65 20.35
CA THR A 624 12.18 -15.40 19.44
C THR A 624 11.61 -16.76 19.06
N SER A 625 10.80 -17.40 19.90
CA SER A 625 10.27 -18.75 19.69
C SER A 625 8.85 -18.73 19.12
N GLY A 626 8.07 -17.67 19.39
CA GLY A 626 6.75 -17.45 18.82
C GLY A 626 5.61 -17.50 19.84
N PHE A 627 4.41 -17.83 19.37
CA PHE A 627 3.16 -17.72 20.14
C PHE A 627 2.50 -19.08 20.38
N VAL A 628 1.91 -19.29 21.55
CA VAL A 628 1.10 -20.46 21.91
C VAL A 628 -0.24 -20.00 22.46
N ALA A 629 -1.33 -20.60 21.98
CA ALA A 629 -2.68 -20.28 22.44
C ALA A 629 -2.96 -20.80 23.87
N GLY A 630 -3.82 -20.10 24.60
CA GLY A 630 -4.19 -20.46 25.98
C GLY A 630 -5.38 -21.41 26.02
N ALA A 631 -6.55 -20.95 25.56
CA ALA A 631 -7.83 -21.64 25.81
C ALA A 631 -8.71 -21.82 24.56
N ARG A 632 -8.27 -21.36 23.38
CA ARG A 632 -9.01 -21.47 22.12
C ARG A 632 -8.23 -22.19 21.03
N PRO A 633 -8.83 -23.19 20.33
CA PRO A 633 -8.17 -23.84 19.20
C PRO A 633 -8.00 -22.88 18.03
N ASN A 634 -6.97 -23.10 17.21
CA ASN A 634 -6.69 -22.37 15.97
C ASN A 634 -6.37 -20.87 16.13
N ARG A 635 -6.06 -20.38 17.33
CA ARG A 635 -5.59 -19.00 17.55
C ARG A 635 -4.10 -18.84 17.23
N ASN A 636 -3.60 -19.50 16.18
CA ASN A 636 -2.20 -19.51 15.73
C ASN A 636 -1.66 -18.15 15.25
N THR A 637 -2.34 -17.06 15.58
CA THR A 637 -2.27 -15.80 14.88
C THR A 637 -2.27 -14.64 15.87
N PHE A 638 -1.23 -14.57 16.69
CA PHE A 638 -0.82 -13.29 17.28
C PHE A 638 -0.07 -12.51 16.20
N ASN A 639 -0.50 -11.28 15.92
CA ASN A 639 0.08 -10.46 14.86
C ASN A 639 1.32 -9.66 15.32
N GLY A 640 1.85 -9.97 16.52
CA GLY A 640 2.94 -9.22 17.13
C GLY A 640 2.50 -7.88 17.73
N GLU A 641 1.20 -7.56 17.73
CA GLU A 641 0.67 -6.31 18.24
C GLU A 641 -0.30 -6.51 19.40
N ILE A 642 -0.08 -5.75 20.46
CA ILE A 642 -0.87 -5.73 21.69
C ILE A 642 -1.86 -4.58 21.55
N ALA A 643 -3.15 -4.88 21.54
CA ALA A 643 -4.19 -3.88 21.35
C ALA A 643 -4.11 -2.76 22.41
N SER A 644 -4.57 -1.56 22.06
CA SER A 644 -4.72 -0.46 23.01
C SER A 644 -5.53 -0.91 24.21
N CYS A 645 -5.10 -0.53 25.41
CA CYS A 645 -5.66 -0.93 26.69
C CYS A 645 -5.52 -2.42 27.04
N GLN A 646 -4.96 -3.28 26.18
CA GLN A 646 -4.84 -4.71 26.50
C GLN A 646 -3.84 -4.90 27.65
N GLY A 647 -4.28 -5.56 28.71
CA GLY A 647 -3.42 -6.01 29.80
C GLY A 647 -2.69 -7.31 29.49
N MET A 648 -1.52 -7.47 30.08
CA MET A 648 -0.62 -8.62 29.91
C MET A 648 0.18 -8.85 31.19
N PHE A 649 0.56 -10.10 31.43
CA PHE A 649 1.57 -10.42 32.43
C PHE A 649 2.97 -10.50 31.80
N ILE A 650 3.94 -10.09 32.61
CA ILE A 650 5.36 -10.32 32.39
C ILE A 650 5.95 -10.95 33.65
N LYS A 651 7.01 -11.74 33.49
CA LYS A 651 7.83 -12.20 34.61
C LYS A 651 9.14 -11.44 34.61
N VAL A 652 9.49 -10.83 35.73
CA VAL A 652 10.72 -10.04 35.89
C VAL A 652 11.69 -10.77 36.81
N ASN A 653 12.99 -10.56 36.66
CA ASN A 653 14.00 -11.20 37.52
C ASN A 653 14.45 -10.31 38.69
N ASN A 654 14.17 -9.01 38.61
CA ASN A 654 14.51 -8.03 39.63
C ASN A 654 13.45 -6.93 39.64
N SER A 655 13.22 -6.31 40.82
CA SER A 655 12.44 -5.08 40.92
C SER A 655 13.08 -3.97 40.09
N GLY A 656 12.24 -3.14 39.45
CA GLY A 656 12.73 -2.07 38.58
C GLY A 656 11.60 -1.37 37.85
N THR A 657 11.86 -1.02 36.59
CA THR A 657 10.93 -0.23 35.77
C THR A 657 10.81 -0.82 34.38
N VAL A 658 9.58 -0.97 33.92
CA VAL A 658 9.23 -1.27 32.54
C VAL A 658 8.90 0.03 31.82
N SER A 659 9.43 0.21 30.61
CA SER A 659 9.25 1.40 29.78
C SER A 659 8.45 1.09 28.52
N PHE A 660 7.43 1.91 28.30
CA PHE A 660 6.68 2.04 27.06
C PHE A 660 7.17 3.31 26.36
N THR A 661 7.45 3.23 25.06
CA THR A 661 7.88 4.38 24.26
C THR A 661 7.02 4.53 23.01
N ASN A 662 6.92 5.76 22.50
CA ASN A 662 6.18 6.05 21.27
C ASN A 662 6.66 5.24 20.05
N ALA A 663 7.95 4.89 19.99
CA ALA A 663 8.52 4.10 18.90
C ALA A 663 7.89 2.70 18.78
N MET A 664 7.36 2.17 19.89
CA MET A 664 6.75 0.84 19.95
C MET A 664 5.31 0.83 19.41
N ARG A 665 4.70 1.97 19.07
CA ARG A 665 3.31 2.01 18.60
C ARG A 665 3.13 1.33 17.24
N GLY A 666 2.03 0.61 17.08
CA GLY A 666 1.60 -0.06 15.86
C GLY A 666 0.25 0.45 15.35
N THR A 667 -0.16 -0.06 14.19
CA THR A 667 -1.43 0.31 13.55
C THR A 667 -2.43 -0.84 13.49
N GLY A 668 -1.97 -2.10 13.58
CA GLY A 668 -2.75 -3.33 13.63
C GLY A 668 -3.45 -3.56 14.98
N ASN A 669 -4.32 -2.62 15.34
CA ASN A 669 -5.03 -2.59 16.63
C ASN A 669 -6.36 -3.37 16.59
N LYS A 670 -6.56 -4.15 15.53
CA LYS A 670 -7.52 -5.24 15.40
C LYS A 670 -6.76 -6.52 15.20
N GLU A 671 -7.37 -7.63 15.58
CA GLU A 671 -6.85 -8.96 15.29
C GLU A 671 -6.95 -9.23 13.78
N PHE A 672 -5.91 -8.86 13.04
CA PHE A 672 -5.74 -9.27 11.64
C PHE A 672 -4.27 -9.55 11.32
N PHE A 673 -4.10 -10.52 10.43
CA PHE A 673 -3.08 -11.55 10.54
C PHE A 673 -2.02 -11.47 9.42
N ARG A 674 -0.78 -11.18 9.81
CA ARG A 674 0.45 -11.79 9.26
C ARG A 674 1.66 -11.23 10.02
N GLU A 675 2.33 -12.09 10.77
CA GLU A 675 3.73 -11.84 11.16
C GLU A 675 4.63 -12.48 10.09
N ALA A 676 5.79 -11.90 9.82
CA ALA A 676 6.89 -12.66 9.26
C ALA A 676 7.30 -13.66 10.33
N ALA A 677 7.02 -14.96 10.11
CA ALA A 677 7.36 -16.01 11.05
C ALA A 677 8.82 -15.86 11.53
N PRO A 678 9.12 -15.89 12.84
CA PRO A 678 10.48 -15.95 13.33
C PRO A 678 11.23 -17.08 12.62
N ASP A 679 12.53 -16.88 12.35
CA ASP A 679 13.36 -17.85 11.61
C ASP A 679 13.74 -19.05 12.48
N VAL A 680 12.72 -19.77 12.94
CA VAL A 680 12.82 -20.87 13.91
C VAL A 680 11.91 -22.00 13.49
N ALA A 681 12.41 -23.22 13.59
CA ALA A 681 11.65 -24.43 13.33
C ALA A 681 10.73 -24.72 14.54
N ARG A 682 9.45 -24.97 14.28
CA ARG A 682 8.41 -25.00 15.33
C ARG A 682 7.44 -26.16 15.11
N PHE A 683 7.14 -26.86 16.19
CA PHE A 683 6.11 -27.87 16.28
C PHE A 683 5.14 -27.49 17.41
N LYS A 684 3.86 -27.34 17.08
CA LYS A 684 2.81 -27.05 18.07
C LYS A 684 1.80 -28.17 18.10
N ILE A 685 1.44 -28.58 19.31
CA ILE A 685 0.42 -29.61 19.56
C ILE A 685 -0.59 -29.08 20.58
N GLY A 686 -1.86 -29.20 20.23
CA GLY A 686 -2.99 -28.84 21.07
C GLY A 686 -3.70 -30.08 21.59
N VAL A 687 -4.40 -29.95 22.70
CA VAL A 687 -5.30 -30.95 23.24
C VAL A 687 -6.68 -30.34 23.47
N SER A 688 -7.72 -31.06 23.05
CA SER A 688 -9.12 -30.77 23.41
C SER A 688 -9.66 -31.85 24.34
N SER A 689 -10.33 -31.42 25.39
CA SER A 689 -11.05 -32.28 26.34
C SER A 689 -12.47 -32.61 25.84
N PRO A 690 -13.12 -33.62 26.43
CA PRO A 690 -14.52 -33.97 26.17
C PRO A 690 -15.53 -32.81 26.25
N ASP A 691 -15.37 -31.89 27.19
CA ASP A 691 -16.23 -30.71 27.38
C ASP A 691 -15.91 -29.53 26.44
N GLY A 692 -14.90 -29.70 25.58
CA GLY A 692 -14.51 -28.70 24.58
C GLY A 692 -13.51 -27.66 25.06
N MET A 693 -12.90 -27.84 26.25
CA MET A 693 -11.74 -27.06 26.66
C MET A 693 -10.54 -27.35 25.75
N TYR A 694 -9.62 -26.39 25.66
CA TYR A 694 -8.46 -26.46 24.80
C TYR A 694 -7.19 -25.95 25.49
N ASN A 695 -6.05 -26.58 25.21
CA ASN A 695 -4.73 -26.07 25.60
C ASN A 695 -3.67 -26.47 24.58
N GLU A 696 -2.57 -25.73 24.51
CA GLU A 696 -1.51 -25.92 23.52
C GLU A 696 -0.12 -25.75 24.14
N THR A 697 0.87 -26.43 23.57
CA THR A 697 2.29 -26.22 23.86
C THR A 697 3.12 -26.24 22.57
N MET A 698 4.29 -25.61 22.62
CA MET A 698 5.23 -25.53 21.49
C MET A 698 6.60 -26.09 21.84
N ILE A 699 7.10 -26.91 20.92
CA ILE A 699 8.48 -27.36 20.86
C ILE A 699 9.14 -26.59 19.72
N SER A 700 10.17 -25.82 20.02
CA SER A 700 10.92 -25.05 19.03
C SER A 700 12.36 -25.56 18.89
N PHE A 701 12.96 -25.37 17.73
CA PHE A 701 14.31 -25.83 17.43
C PHE A 701 15.19 -24.70 16.95
N LYS A 702 16.31 -24.49 17.64
CA LYS A 702 17.33 -23.49 17.29
C LYS A 702 18.73 -24.13 17.30
N PRO A 703 19.66 -23.66 16.43
CA PRO A 703 21.02 -24.19 16.41
C PRO A 703 21.82 -23.99 17.70
N ASP A 704 21.50 -22.93 18.46
CA ASP A 704 22.19 -22.50 19.67
C ASP A 704 21.43 -22.77 20.97
N ALA A 705 20.24 -23.37 20.90
CA ALA A 705 19.53 -23.85 22.08
C ALA A 705 20.26 -25.05 22.71
N THR A 706 19.96 -25.31 23.99
CA THR A 706 20.55 -26.37 24.79
C THR A 706 19.50 -27.41 25.20
N GLU A 707 19.94 -28.47 25.89
CA GLU A 707 19.02 -29.41 26.54
C GLU A 707 18.52 -28.89 27.90
N GLY A 708 19.05 -27.76 28.37
CA GLY A 708 18.70 -27.11 29.62
C GLY A 708 17.76 -25.92 29.41
N TYR A 709 17.65 -25.07 30.44
CA TYR A 709 16.84 -23.86 30.39
C TYR A 709 17.55 -22.78 29.57
N ASP A 710 16.91 -22.31 28.51
CA ASP A 710 17.38 -21.27 27.62
C ASP A 710 16.57 -19.99 27.81
N ILE A 711 17.15 -19.03 28.54
CA ILE A 711 16.46 -17.82 28.99
C ILE A 711 15.76 -17.05 27.85
N ALA A 712 16.36 -16.97 26.65
CA ALA A 712 15.79 -16.22 25.53
C ALA A 712 14.70 -16.98 24.75
N TYR A 713 14.61 -18.30 24.94
CA TYR A 713 13.86 -19.21 24.06
C TYR A 713 12.72 -19.94 24.75
N ASP A 714 12.87 -20.19 26.05
CA ASP A 714 11.91 -20.91 26.86
C ASP A 714 10.92 -19.97 27.55
N ALA A 715 9.66 -20.39 27.59
CA ALA A 715 8.59 -19.67 28.25
C ALA A 715 7.86 -20.57 29.24
N LEU A 716 7.90 -20.19 30.53
CA LEU A 716 7.15 -20.86 31.59
C LEU A 716 5.65 -20.88 31.24
N LYS A 717 4.95 -21.92 31.64
CA LYS A 717 3.49 -22.01 31.55
C LYS A 717 2.86 -21.26 32.73
N MET A 718 2.20 -20.15 32.44
CA MET A 718 1.35 -19.46 33.41
C MET A 718 -0.04 -20.11 33.39
N LYS A 719 -0.39 -20.85 34.45
CA LYS A 719 -1.64 -21.61 34.52
C LYS A 719 -2.80 -20.72 34.98
N GLY A 720 -3.70 -20.37 34.07
CA GLY A 720 -4.98 -19.72 34.36
C GLY A 720 -6.12 -20.72 34.60
N SER A 721 -6.14 -21.80 33.81
CA SER A 721 -7.15 -22.86 33.92
C SER A 721 -6.79 -23.85 35.03
N ALA A 722 -7.80 -24.29 35.77
CA ALA A 722 -7.67 -25.36 36.76
C ALA A 722 -8.09 -26.75 36.21
N THR A 723 -8.62 -26.83 34.99
CA THR A 723 -9.26 -28.04 34.46
C THR A 723 -8.43 -28.78 33.42
N LEU A 724 -7.66 -28.03 32.61
CA LEU A 724 -6.86 -28.55 31.52
C LEU A 724 -5.55 -27.77 31.39
N ALA A 725 -4.43 -28.49 31.37
CA ALA A 725 -3.14 -27.93 30.98
C ALA A 725 -2.32 -28.92 30.17
N LEU A 726 -1.65 -28.42 29.12
CA LEU A 726 -0.70 -29.14 28.31
C LEU A 726 0.61 -28.34 28.26
N TYR A 727 1.72 -28.96 28.63
CA TYR A 727 3.02 -28.31 28.64
C TYR A 727 4.16 -29.33 28.53
N THR A 728 5.38 -28.84 28.39
CA THR A 728 6.62 -29.61 28.56
C THR A 728 7.22 -29.31 29.93
N GLU A 729 7.99 -30.24 30.51
CA GLU A 729 8.54 -30.07 31.86
C GLU A 729 10.07 -30.18 31.85
N LEU A 730 10.73 -29.25 32.53
CA LEU A 730 12.17 -29.28 32.80
C LEU A 730 12.41 -28.86 34.25
N ASN A 731 13.20 -29.64 35.00
CA ASN A 731 13.49 -29.38 36.42
C ASN A 731 12.23 -29.19 37.30
N ASN A 732 11.15 -29.91 37.00
CA ASN A 732 9.82 -29.77 37.63
C ASN A 732 9.11 -28.43 37.39
N GLU A 733 9.57 -27.63 36.42
CA GLU A 733 8.91 -26.40 36.01
C GLU A 733 8.15 -26.61 34.70
N PRO A 734 6.92 -26.06 34.58
CA PRO A 734 6.11 -26.24 33.39
C PRO A 734 6.44 -25.16 32.32
N TYR A 735 6.56 -25.57 31.06
CA TYR A 735 6.91 -24.71 29.93
C TYR A 735 5.83 -24.75 28.85
N ALA A 736 5.27 -23.58 28.53
CA ALA A 736 4.36 -23.41 27.40
C ALA A 736 5.13 -23.50 26.08
N ILE A 737 6.36 -23.00 26.07
CA ILE A 737 7.30 -23.03 24.95
C ILE A 737 8.63 -23.55 25.48
N GLN A 738 9.16 -24.59 24.87
CA GLN A 738 10.50 -25.07 25.16
C GLN A 738 11.31 -25.21 23.87
N ALA A 739 12.55 -24.75 23.90
CA ALA A 739 13.48 -24.82 22.79
C ALA A 739 14.49 -25.95 22.97
N PHE A 740 14.91 -26.53 21.86
CA PHE A 740 15.93 -27.57 21.82
C PHE A 740 16.89 -27.36 20.64
N PRO A 741 18.07 -28.02 20.66
CA PRO A 741 18.92 -28.10 19.48
C PRO A 741 18.16 -28.70 18.29
N VAL A 742 18.48 -28.26 17.07
CA VAL A 742 17.89 -28.83 15.85
C VAL A 742 18.09 -30.36 15.84
N PRO A 743 17.01 -31.16 15.65
CA PRO A 743 17.15 -32.60 15.58
C PRO A 743 17.92 -32.96 14.30
N GLY A 744 19.14 -33.46 14.46
CA GLY A 744 19.89 -34.08 13.36
C GLY A 744 19.38 -35.52 13.09
N GLU A 745 20.28 -36.43 12.68
CA GLU A 745 19.98 -37.88 12.60
C GLU A 745 19.72 -38.53 13.97
N LYS A 746 19.89 -37.79 15.07
CA LYS A 746 19.70 -38.31 16.43
C LYS A 746 18.24 -38.13 16.88
N PRO A 747 17.64 -39.17 17.45
CA PRO A 747 16.30 -39.12 18.05
C PRO A 747 16.20 -38.08 19.15
N LYS A 748 15.11 -37.31 19.15
CA LYS A 748 14.72 -36.42 20.24
C LYS A 748 13.33 -36.82 20.74
N ALA A 749 13.24 -37.16 22.02
CA ALA A 749 11.98 -37.46 22.70
C ALA A 749 11.66 -36.31 23.67
N VAL A 750 10.45 -35.79 23.60
CA VAL A 750 9.96 -34.71 24.47
C VAL A 750 8.67 -35.18 25.15
N PRO A 751 8.71 -35.48 26.46
CA PRO A 751 7.51 -35.79 27.24
C PRO A 751 6.58 -34.59 27.30
N LEU A 752 5.30 -34.83 27.10
CA LEU A 752 4.23 -33.88 27.35
C LEU A 752 3.61 -34.18 28.71
N VAL A 753 3.34 -33.14 29.48
CA VAL A 753 2.54 -33.23 30.69
C VAL A 753 1.11 -32.80 30.37
N LEU A 754 0.16 -33.71 30.63
CA LEU A 754 -1.27 -33.42 30.58
C LEU A 754 -1.84 -33.39 32.01
N GLU A 755 -2.36 -32.25 32.44
CA GLU A 755 -3.23 -32.13 33.61
C GLU A 755 -4.69 -32.14 33.13
N ALA A 756 -5.48 -33.09 33.61
CA ALA A 756 -6.87 -33.29 33.20
C ALA A 756 -7.76 -33.54 34.42
N THR A 757 -8.79 -32.72 34.63
CA THR A 757 -9.74 -32.93 35.75
C THR A 757 -10.96 -33.77 35.40
N GLU A 758 -11.23 -33.99 34.12
CA GLU A 758 -12.37 -34.81 33.67
C GLU A 758 -11.94 -36.13 33.04
N THR A 759 -12.85 -37.10 33.06
CA THR A 759 -12.64 -38.41 32.43
C THR A 759 -13.39 -38.45 31.10
N GLY A 760 -12.71 -38.82 30.02
CA GLY A 760 -13.35 -39.04 28.73
C GLY A 760 -12.38 -39.09 27.55
N MET A 761 -12.91 -38.83 26.35
CA MET A 761 -12.16 -38.75 25.10
C MET A 761 -11.41 -37.42 24.94
N TYR A 762 -10.10 -37.46 25.03
CA TYR A 762 -9.22 -36.33 24.71
C TYR A 762 -8.70 -36.47 23.29
N THR A 763 -8.56 -35.34 22.59
CA THR A 763 -8.03 -35.30 21.22
C THR A 763 -6.82 -34.40 21.14
N PHE A 764 -5.67 -34.99 20.83
CA PHE A 764 -4.44 -34.28 20.48
C PHE A 764 -4.47 -33.95 18.99
N ALA A 765 -4.07 -32.73 18.63
CA ALA A 765 -4.03 -32.28 17.25
C ALA A 765 -2.82 -31.39 16.98
N VAL A 766 -2.08 -31.68 15.91
CA VAL A 766 -1.01 -30.82 15.40
C VAL A 766 -1.61 -29.49 14.94
N GLN A 767 -1.10 -28.40 15.51
CA GLN A 767 -1.54 -27.03 15.20
C GLN A 767 -0.61 -26.36 14.19
N LEU A 768 0.68 -26.67 14.24
CA LEU A 768 1.68 -26.08 13.37
C LEU A 768 2.88 -27.02 13.22
N ILE A 769 3.31 -27.21 11.98
CA ILE A 769 4.65 -27.68 11.63
C ILE A 769 5.23 -26.60 10.72
N ASP A 770 6.19 -25.83 11.22
CA ASP A 770 6.79 -24.72 10.47
C ASP A 770 8.31 -24.85 10.46
N ARG A 771 8.91 -24.70 9.28
CA ARG A 771 10.37 -24.80 9.02
C ARG A 771 11.07 -26.06 9.55
N ILE A 772 10.34 -27.14 9.86
CA ILE A 772 10.91 -28.45 10.17
C ILE A 772 11.02 -29.26 8.87
N SER A 773 12.23 -29.74 8.56
CA SER A 773 12.50 -30.56 7.35
C SER A 773 11.46 -31.69 7.20
N PRO A 774 10.95 -31.96 5.99
CA PRO A 774 10.04 -33.07 5.74
C PRO A 774 10.68 -34.44 6.07
N ASP A 775 12.01 -34.54 6.08
CA ASP A 775 12.73 -35.77 6.43
C ASP A 775 12.75 -36.06 7.94
N ILE A 776 12.39 -35.08 8.77
CA ILE A 776 12.26 -35.30 10.22
C ILE A 776 10.91 -35.96 10.48
N GLU A 777 10.94 -37.24 10.87
CA GLU A 777 9.77 -37.99 11.32
C GLU A 777 9.26 -37.40 12.64
N ILE A 778 7.93 -37.25 12.80
CA ILE A 778 7.30 -36.73 14.02
C ILE A 778 6.21 -37.70 14.48
N TRP A 779 6.38 -38.28 15.66
CA TRP A 779 5.47 -39.30 16.21
C TRP A 779 4.97 -38.94 17.60
N LEU A 780 3.73 -39.28 17.91
CA LEU A 780 3.19 -39.27 19.28
C LEU A 780 3.14 -40.70 19.82
N GLU A 781 3.84 -40.97 20.92
CA GLU A 781 3.73 -42.20 21.70
C GLU A 781 2.73 -42.00 22.84
N ASP A 782 1.73 -42.88 22.96
CA ASP A 782 0.94 -43.07 24.18
C ASP A 782 1.40 -44.35 24.87
N ARG A 783 2.22 -44.20 25.93
CA ARG A 783 2.78 -45.33 26.70
C ARG A 783 1.75 -46.15 27.45
N GLN A 784 0.56 -45.61 27.70
CA GLN A 784 -0.50 -46.37 28.37
C GLN A 784 -1.14 -47.38 27.41
N THR A 785 -1.33 -47.00 26.14
CA THR A 785 -1.93 -47.87 25.12
C THR A 785 -0.90 -48.60 24.27
N GLY A 786 0.36 -48.16 24.28
CA GLY A 786 1.43 -48.65 23.40
C GLY A 786 1.32 -48.13 21.96
N ASN A 787 0.43 -47.16 21.70
CA ASN A 787 0.20 -46.63 20.37
C ASN A 787 1.30 -45.63 19.96
N LEU A 788 1.80 -45.77 18.73
CA LEU A 788 2.69 -44.80 18.09
C LEU A 788 1.96 -44.20 16.87
N GLN A 789 1.74 -42.89 16.86
CA GLN A 789 1.01 -42.19 15.81
C GLN A 789 1.95 -41.28 15.00
N ASP A 790 2.05 -41.50 13.68
CA ASP A 790 2.73 -40.57 12.77
C ASP A 790 1.88 -39.30 12.63
N LEU A 791 2.40 -38.18 13.16
CA LEU A 791 1.70 -36.90 13.22
C LEU A 791 1.77 -36.10 11.90
N ARG A 792 2.62 -36.49 10.95
CA ARG A 792 2.63 -35.90 9.61
C ARG A 792 1.56 -36.51 8.72
N MET A 793 1.37 -37.82 8.81
CA MET A 793 0.36 -38.56 8.06
C MET A 793 -1.04 -38.44 8.69
N HIS A 794 -1.09 -38.44 10.02
CA HIS A 794 -2.32 -38.42 10.81
C HIS A 794 -2.17 -37.40 11.95
N PRO A 795 -2.49 -36.12 11.69
CA PRO A 795 -2.20 -35.03 12.62
C PRO A 795 -3.07 -35.02 13.87
N THR A 796 -3.98 -35.98 14.03
CA THR A 796 -4.92 -36.06 15.15
C THR A 796 -4.88 -37.44 15.80
N TYR A 797 -4.84 -37.47 17.14
CA TYR A 797 -4.87 -38.68 17.95
C TYR A 797 -5.87 -38.53 19.09
N SER A 798 -6.82 -39.44 19.20
CA SER A 798 -7.83 -39.42 20.27
C SER A 798 -7.69 -40.64 21.18
N CYS A 799 -7.78 -40.43 22.49
CA CYS A 799 -7.66 -41.51 23.47
C CYS A 799 -8.53 -41.24 24.71
N GLN A 800 -8.80 -42.30 25.47
CA GLN A 800 -9.43 -42.19 26.77
C GLN A 800 -8.40 -41.73 27.82
N VAL A 801 -8.79 -40.74 28.62
CA VAL A 801 -8.00 -40.20 29.73
C VAL A 801 -8.92 -40.16 30.96
N THR A 802 -8.40 -40.61 32.10
CA THR A 802 -9.08 -40.44 33.39
C THR A 802 -8.60 -39.16 34.06
N ALA A 803 -9.34 -38.61 35.02
CA ALA A 803 -8.86 -37.44 35.76
C ALA A 803 -7.51 -37.73 36.44
N GLY A 804 -6.51 -36.86 36.25
CA GLY A 804 -5.17 -37.02 36.77
C GLY A 804 -4.12 -36.13 36.11
N ILE A 805 -2.86 -36.31 36.52
CA ILE A 805 -1.68 -35.66 35.93
C ILE A 805 -0.82 -36.74 35.28
N TYR A 806 -0.52 -36.57 33.99
CA TYR A 806 0.20 -37.54 33.18
C TYR A 806 1.52 -36.95 32.71
N LYS A 807 2.63 -37.30 33.35
CA LYS A 807 3.98 -36.80 33.00
C LYS A 807 4.72 -37.68 32.00
N ASP A 808 4.47 -38.99 32.03
CA ASP A 808 5.22 -39.99 31.26
C ASP A 808 4.37 -40.74 30.23
N ARG A 809 3.12 -40.31 30.00
CA ARG A 809 2.20 -41.02 29.10
C ARG A 809 2.40 -40.63 27.64
N PHE A 810 2.42 -39.33 27.35
CA PHE A 810 2.43 -38.81 25.99
C PHE A 810 3.80 -38.25 25.65
N ILE A 811 4.43 -38.74 24.59
CA ILE A 811 5.78 -38.32 24.21
C ILE A 811 5.82 -38.01 22.73
N VAL A 812 6.33 -36.83 22.38
CA VAL A 812 6.57 -36.45 20.99
C VAL A 812 8.00 -36.85 20.64
N HIS A 813 8.14 -37.66 19.59
CA HIS A 813 9.41 -38.11 19.06
C HIS A 813 9.71 -37.42 17.73
N PHE A 814 10.91 -36.87 17.62
CA PHE A 814 11.51 -36.42 16.37
C PHE A 814 12.61 -37.40 15.98
N ASN A 815 12.51 -38.01 14.80
CA ASN A 815 13.40 -39.11 14.36
C ASN A 815 13.51 -40.25 15.39
N PRO A 816 12.38 -40.84 15.86
CA PRO A 816 12.43 -41.91 16.87
C PRO A 816 13.42 -43.01 16.48
N VAL A 817 14.16 -43.54 17.46
CA VAL A 817 14.87 -44.80 17.25
C VAL A 817 13.81 -45.83 16.90
N LYS A 818 13.87 -46.36 15.69
CA LYS A 818 13.15 -47.59 15.35
C LYS A 818 13.84 -48.69 16.15
N THR A 819 13.40 -48.93 17.38
CA THR A 819 13.83 -50.08 18.16
C THR A 819 13.55 -51.29 17.29
N GLU A 820 14.60 -52.00 16.86
CA GLU A 820 14.48 -53.22 16.08
C GLU A 820 13.76 -54.30 16.89
N GLY A 821 12.44 -54.20 16.97
CA GLY A 821 11.56 -55.33 17.12
C GLY A 821 11.45 -55.98 15.75
N THR A 822 12.31 -56.97 15.51
CA THR A 822 12.53 -57.75 14.28
C THR A 822 13.36 -57.08 13.18
N THR A 823 14.57 -57.61 12.95
CA THR A 823 15.38 -57.47 11.73
C THR A 823 14.73 -58.18 10.53
N GLY A 824 13.46 -57.87 10.27
CA GLY A 824 12.82 -58.16 9.01
C GLY A 824 13.00 -56.95 8.12
N ILE A 825 13.98 -57.00 7.22
CA ILE A 825 13.84 -56.28 5.96
C ILE A 825 12.46 -56.67 5.44
N GLY A 826 11.59 -55.69 5.24
CA GLY A 826 10.37 -55.86 4.46
C GLY A 826 10.76 -56.18 3.01
N GLU A 827 11.34 -57.37 2.77
CA GLU A 827 11.16 -58.05 1.51
C GLU A 827 9.69 -58.46 1.51
N THR A 828 8.94 -57.84 0.60
CA THR A 828 7.61 -58.25 0.20
C THR A 828 7.53 -59.77 0.19
N SER A 829 6.59 -60.32 0.96
CA SER A 829 6.40 -61.75 1.24
C SER A 829 5.88 -62.57 0.06
N ALA A 830 6.40 -62.36 -1.15
CA ALA A 830 5.88 -62.97 -2.37
C ALA A 830 6.92 -63.54 -3.35
N GLU A 831 8.24 -63.35 -3.17
CA GLU A 831 9.21 -63.93 -4.11
C GLU A 831 9.54 -65.41 -3.80
N LEU A 832 9.25 -66.30 -4.76
CA LEU A 832 9.47 -67.76 -4.64
C LEU A 832 10.95 -68.17 -4.66
N LEU A 833 11.84 -67.31 -5.16
CA LEU A 833 13.29 -67.52 -5.22
C LEU A 833 14.03 -66.22 -4.87
N SER A 834 14.66 -66.20 -3.69
CA SER A 834 15.53 -65.10 -3.23
C SER A 834 16.99 -65.51 -3.34
N VAL A 835 17.84 -64.63 -3.87
CA VAL A 835 19.27 -64.87 -4.01
C VAL A 835 20.05 -63.63 -3.62
N TYR A 836 21.01 -63.79 -2.71
CA TYR A 836 21.93 -62.71 -2.34
C TYR A 836 23.34 -63.22 -2.12
N GLY A 837 24.30 -62.32 -2.24
CA GLY A 837 25.72 -62.58 -2.04
C GLY A 837 26.23 -61.89 -0.79
N HIS A 838 27.02 -62.57 0.02
CA HIS A 838 27.68 -61.98 1.17
C HIS A 838 29.03 -62.65 1.44
N GLY A 839 30.09 -61.86 1.54
CA GLY A 839 31.46 -62.37 1.58
C GLY A 839 31.81 -63.14 0.31
N ASP A 840 32.43 -64.31 0.45
CA ASP A 840 32.78 -65.22 -0.65
C ASP A 840 31.72 -66.29 -0.91
N ARG A 841 30.45 -66.01 -0.57
CA ARG A 841 29.35 -66.97 -0.66
C ARG A 841 28.08 -66.41 -1.28
N ILE A 842 27.43 -67.27 -2.06
CA ILE A 842 26.09 -67.06 -2.60
C ILE A 842 25.10 -67.84 -1.74
N TYR A 843 24.05 -67.14 -1.33
CA TYR A 843 22.92 -67.69 -0.59
C TYR A 843 21.71 -67.72 -1.52
N VAL A 844 21.15 -68.92 -1.69
CA VAL A 844 19.95 -69.14 -2.48
C VAL A 844 18.88 -69.70 -1.58
N ARG A 845 17.72 -69.04 -1.54
CA ARG A 845 16.55 -69.51 -0.81
C ARG A 845 15.38 -69.66 -1.76
N SER A 846 14.96 -70.91 -1.94
CA SER A 846 13.71 -71.24 -2.62
C SER A 846 12.60 -71.42 -1.59
N ARG A 847 11.44 -70.81 -1.84
CA ARG A 847 10.21 -70.99 -1.05
C ARG A 847 9.10 -71.68 -1.85
N THR A 848 9.41 -72.23 -3.04
CA THR A 848 8.41 -72.98 -3.82
C THR A 848 7.97 -74.24 -3.08
N PRO A 849 6.66 -74.55 -3.02
CA PRO A 849 6.17 -75.81 -2.48
C PRO A 849 6.35 -76.98 -3.47
N GLU A 850 6.68 -76.69 -4.73
CA GLU A 850 6.83 -77.69 -5.79
C GLU A 850 8.22 -78.33 -5.82
N ALA A 851 8.33 -79.52 -6.42
CA ALA A 851 9.62 -80.09 -6.74
C ALA A 851 10.25 -79.34 -7.94
N GLY A 852 11.54 -79.04 -7.86
CA GLY A 852 12.26 -78.34 -8.92
C GLY A 852 13.75 -78.61 -8.90
N VAL A 853 14.47 -78.11 -9.90
CA VAL A 853 15.92 -78.22 -9.98
C VAL A 853 16.52 -76.83 -9.89
N LEU A 854 17.31 -76.58 -8.85
CA LEU A 854 18.05 -75.36 -8.64
C LEU A 854 19.45 -75.50 -9.27
N LYS A 855 19.89 -74.49 -10.02
CA LYS A 855 21.21 -74.46 -10.67
C LYS A 855 21.87 -73.10 -10.50
N VAL A 856 23.18 -73.09 -10.31
CA VAL A 856 24.00 -71.88 -10.22
C VAL A 856 25.04 -71.91 -11.32
N TYR A 857 25.14 -70.82 -12.08
CA TYR A 857 26.08 -70.66 -13.19
C TYR A 857 26.97 -69.43 -12.98
N ASN A 858 28.23 -69.49 -13.44
CA ASN A 858 29.02 -68.28 -13.64
C ASN A 858 28.60 -67.55 -14.93
N ILE A 859 29.11 -66.34 -15.15
CA ILE A 859 28.75 -65.52 -16.32
C ILE A 859 29.21 -66.11 -17.67
N LEU A 860 30.12 -67.08 -17.67
CA LEU A 860 30.53 -67.82 -18.86
C LEU A 860 29.60 -69.01 -19.17
N GLY A 861 28.56 -69.23 -18.35
CA GLY A 861 27.59 -70.31 -18.50
C GLY A 861 28.02 -71.65 -17.92
N GLU A 862 29.15 -71.71 -17.21
CA GLU A 862 29.61 -72.92 -16.54
C GLU A 862 28.77 -73.18 -15.28
N LYS A 863 28.28 -74.42 -15.13
CA LYS A 863 27.41 -74.81 -14.01
C LYS A 863 28.23 -75.18 -12.79
N LEU A 864 28.06 -74.41 -11.72
CA LEU A 864 28.82 -74.53 -10.47
C LEU A 864 28.12 -75.42 -9.44
N ALA A 865 26.79 -75.42 -9.42
CA ALA A 865 26.00 -76.27 -8.54
C ALA A 865 24.67 -76.63 -9.20
N GLU A 866 24.17 -77.84 -8.91
CA GLU A 866 22.84 -78.30 -9.27
C GLU A 866 22.27 -79.16 -8.15
N GLU A 867 21.05 -78.87 -7.73
CA GLU A 867 20.37 -79.60 -6.66
C GLU A 867 18.88 -79.78 -6.98
N VAL A 868 18.37 -81.00 -6.78
CA VAL A 868 16.94 -81.29 -6.90
C VAL A 868 16.30 -81.00 -5.55
N ILE A 869 15.38 -80.03 -5.53
CA ILE A 869 14.71 -79.57 -4.32
C ILE A 869 13.25 -80.03 -4.30
N LYS A 870 12.72 -80.35 -3.12
CA LYS A 870 11.29 -80.61 -2.88
C LYS A 870 10.84 -79.73 -1.72
N GLY A 871 10.07 -78.70 -2.02
CA GLY A 871 9.66 -77.70 -1.03
C GLY A 871 10.76 -76.67 -0.74
N ALA A 872 10.52 -75.84 0.28
CA ALA A 872 11.42 -74.74 0.62
C ALA A 872 12.83 -75.24 0.98
N THR A 873 13.84 -74.71 0.30
CA THR A 873 15.24 -75.17 0.41
C THR A 873 16.19 -73.98 0.42
N GLU A 874 17.27 -74.07 1.19
CA GLU A 874 18.35 -73.08 1.23
C GLU A 874 19.67 -73.74 0.81
N LEU A 875 20.31 -73.19 -0.22
CA LEU A 875 21.63 -73.60 -0.70
C LEU A 875 22.64 -72.48 -0.43
N ARG A 876 23.84 -72.88 0.01
CA ARG A 876 24.97 -71.98 0.26
C ARG A 876 26.16 -72.46 -0.55
N LEU A 877 26.65 -71.62 -1.46
CA LEU A 877 27.75 -71.97 -2.36
C LEU A 877 28.91 -70.98 -2.18
N GLN A 878 30.12 -71.48 -1.96
CA GLN A 878 31.32 -70.64 -1.97
C GLN A 878 31.67 -70.27 -3.40
N ALA A 879 31.85 -68.98 -3.66
CA ALA A 879 32.06 -68.42 -4.98
C ALA A 879 32.96 -67.18 -4.92
N ALA A 880 33.93 -67.08 -5.84
CA ALA A 880 34.83 -65.94 -5.91
C ALA A 880 34.11 -64.65 -6.37
N GLY A 881 34.74 -63.48 -6.19
CA GLY A 881 34.20 -62.20 -6.68
C GLY A 881 33.84 -62.26 -8.17
N GLY A 882 32.59 -61.98 -8.50
CA GLY A 882 32.04 -62.16 -9.85
C GLY A 882 30.52 -62.12 -9.90
N VAL A 883 29.97 -62.22 -11.11
CA VAL A 883 28.52 -62.26 -11.37
C VAL A 883 28.09 -63.70 -11.65
N TYR A 884 26.99 -64.11 -11.01
CA TYR A 884 26.43 -65.44 -11.11
C TYR A 884 24.94 -65.39 -11.45
N LEU A 885 24.47 -66.41 -12.16
CA LEU A 885 23.06 -66.59 -12.49
C LEU A 885 22.54 -67.83 -11.76
N VAL A 886 21.48 -67.66 -10.99
CA VAL A 886 20.81 -68.74 -10.26
C VAL A 886 19.45 -68.97 -10.90
N THR A 887 19.18 -70.21 -11.27
CA THR A 887 17.93 -70.61 -11.92
C THR A 887 17.24 -71.72 -11.14
N LEU A 888 15.94 -71.60 -10.92
CA LEU A 888 15.08 -72.65 -10.38
C LEU A 888 14.07 -73.06 -11.44
N GLN A 889 14.13 -74.30 -11.88
CA GLN A 889 13.18 -74.86 -12.84
C GLN A 889 12.19 -75.79 -12.12
N THR A 890 10.92 -75.43 -12.11
CA THR A 890 9.80 -76.26 -11.60
C THR A 890 8.94 -76.74 -12.76
N ALA A 891 7.94 -77.59 -12.47
CA ALA A 891 6.96 -78.03 -13.48
C ALA A 891 6.11 -76.88 -14.03
N THR A 892 5.94 -75.81 -13.26
CA THR A 892 5.09 -74.65 -13.58
C THR A 892 5.86 -73.48 -14.21
N GLY A 893 7.19 -73.45 -14.14
CA GLY A 893 7.99 -72.40 -14.77
C GLY A 893 9.47 -72.43 -14.40
N THR A 894 10.25 -71.53 -15.01
CA THR A 894 11.66 -71.32 -14.65
C THR A 894 11.86 -69.90 -14.12
N TYR A 895 12.40 -69.80 -12.92
CA TYR A 895 12.74 -68.53 -12.26
C TYR A 895 14.24 -68.32 -12.33
N SER A 896 14.69 -67.11 -12.63
CA SER A 896 16.13 -66.77 -12.69
C SER A 896 16.43 -65.48 -11.94
N ARG A 897 17.55 -65.44 -11.24
CA ARG A 897 18.07 -64.27 -10.51
C ARG A 897 19.56 -64.14 -10.74
N LYS A 898 20.02 -62.92 -10.95
CA LYS A 898 21.45 -62.57 -11.03
C LYS A 898 21.91 -62.08 -9.65
N VAL A 899 23.06 -62.58 -9.21
CA VAL A 899 23.70 -62.14 -7.96
C VAL A 899 25.15 -61.77 -8.25
N THR A 900 25.64 -60.72 -7.59
CA THR A 900 27.02 -60.26 -7.76
C THR A 900 27.73 -60.36 -6.42
N ILE A 901 28.86 -61.04 -6.39
CA ILE A 901 29.81 -61.02 -5.28
C ILE A 901 30.86 -59.96 -5.60
N MET A 902 30.85 -58.86 -4.86
CA MET A 902 31.90 -57.84 -4.98
C MET A 902 33.07 -58.25 -4.09
N LYS A 903 34.28 -58.13 -4.62
CA LYS A 903 35.51 -58.56 -3.94
C LYS A 903 35.95 -57.54 -2.90
#